data_AF-D2KFJ2-F1
#
_entry.id   AF-D2KFJ2-F1
#
_cell.length_a   1.000
_cell.length_b   1.000
_cell.length_c   1.000
_cell.angle_alpha   90.00
_cell.angle_beta   90.00
_cell.angle_gamma   90.00
#
_symmetry.space_group_name_H-M   'P 1'
#
loop_
_entity.id
_entity.type
_entity.pdbx_description
1 polymer ?
#
loop_
_entity_poly.entity_id
_entity_poly.type
_entity_poly.pdbx_seq_one_letter_code
_entity_poly.pdbx_strand_id
1 'polypeptide(L)'
;MSKSIRSLYKLARNTGAFLALSGMVLQAPVMTYAADGASAFNNVALTKAYKGLNENNPIATQKYSADPGVMVYGDTVYVYATSDQVLYKNGSIQENTYGHINTLHCFSSKDLVNWTDHGVIQAAGQNGVAKWAGCSWAPCATYKKINGQDKFFLYFANNASGIGVLEADSPTGPWRDPIGKALIANCPGVTWLFDPAVFVDDDGTGYLYFGGGIPNNQYAHPKTARVVKLGANMTSLAGSPVVIDAPYLFEDSGINKIGNKYYYSYCSNFNTGGSEFGGGCIEYMVSNSPMGPFTYAGEVFKNPGTYFTNSGGNNHHTIFKFKDEYYIAYHTRTLEMAQFGKNYGYRSTHIDKLTVNNGNLSNVKGTKTGVSQVSYINPYNKVQAETMAIQAGVNVSGTGDTKVTDINRGDWIGVKGVNFSDGLSKITVSASSNTGGFIKVCTGSPSGQTLGYIEVPNTNGAYKEVTGTLSNVTGVKDLYFVFSNNMSLDYWKATSQIGQVTPETTQPDQPAKDTTITNYATLKDGWYYIKGIESNKYLQVTNNKGGDGVNVEIGTGTGVAGQKWYLKNTQNGYVTLKNGQGYTLDVVYGKDEDKTNIQTYTANGMSAQEFKIVPTSKSGEYGIVTRCSTDVRGLDVENKGT
;
A
#
# COMPACT_ATOMS: atom_id res chain seq x y z
N MET A 1 18.58 -39.93 27.26
CA MET A 1 20.04 -40.13 27.30
C MET A 1 20.70 -38.92 26.68
N SER A 2 21.63 -38.28 27.38
CA SER A 2 22.48 -37.25 26.80
C SER A 2 23.48 -37.91 25.83
N LYS A 3 23.84 -37.20 24.76
CA LYS A 3 24.79 -37.68 23.74
C LYS A 3 25.94 -36.68 23.66
N SER A 4 27.18 -37.17 23.79
CA SER A 4 28.38 -36.35 23.66
C SER A 4 28.50 -35.75 22.26
N ILE A 5 29.06 -34.54 22.18
CA ILE A 5 29.43 -33.92 20.90
C ILE A 5 30.89 -34.26 20.63
N ARG A 6 31.11 -34.91 19.48
CA ARG A 6 32.45 -35.13 18.94
C ARG A 6 32.59 -34.26 17.70
N SER A 7 33.80 -33.86 17.39
CA SER A 7 34.10 -33.28 16.10
C SER A 7 34.08 -34.41 15.04
N LEU A 8 33.59 -34.09 13.84
CA LEU A 8 34.09 -34.49 12.49
C LEU A 8 33.45 -35.63 11.68
N TYR A 9 33.19 -35.27 10.41
CA TYR A 9 33.50 -36.04 9.20
C TYR A 9 34.24 -35.13 8.18
N LYS A 10 35.10 -35.71 7.32
CA LYS A 10 35.67 -35.08 6.13
C LYS A 10 34.54 -34.71 5.15
N LEU A 11 34.41 -33.43 4.76
CA LEU A 11 33.39 -32.98 3.79
C LEU A 11 33.51 -33.78 2.47
N ALA A 12 32.54 -34.64 2.19
CA ALA A 12 32.48 -35.38 0.92
C ALA A 12 32.11 -34.42 -0.22
N ARG A 13 33.06 -34.19 -1.13
CA ARG A 13 32.86 -33.38 -2.34
C ARG A 13 32.41 -34.26 -3.48
N ASN A 14 31.15 -34.14 -3.87
CA ASN A 14 30.65 -34.15 -5.26
C ASN A 14 29.14 -34.42 -5.28
N THR A 15 28.48 -33.83 -6.28
CA THR A 15 27.03 -33.62 -6.45
C THR A 15 26.51 -32.39 -5.70
N GLY A 16 25.86 -31.48 -6.43
CA GLY A 16 25.30 -30.20 -5.96
C GLY A 16 24.12 -30.34 -5.00
N ALA A 17 24.25 -31.19 -4.00
CA ALA A 17 23.36 -31.31 -2.86
C ALA A 17 24.21 -31.20 -1.60
N PHE A 18 24.07 -30.10 -0.85
CA PHE A 18 24.31 -30.16 0.58
C PHE A 18 23.27 -31.12 1.15
N LEU A 19 23.60 -32.42 1.18
CA LEU A 19 22.92 -33.38 2.03
C LEU A 19 23.02 -32.81 3.45
N ALA A 20 21.85 -32.61 4.04
CA ALA A 20 21.69 -32.02 5.35
C ALA A 20 22.47 -32.86 6.38
N LEU A 21 23.73 -32.49 6.60
CA LEU A 21 24.35 -32.70 7.90
C LEU A 21 23.41 -32.05 8.91
N SER A 22 23.08 -32.79 9.95
CA SER A 22 22.19 -32.44 11.06
C SER A 22 22.70 -31.22 11.85
N GLY A 23 22.82 -30.08 11.19
CA GLY A 23 23.47 -28.87 11.67
C GLY A 23 22.73 -28.28 12.86
N MET A 24 23.36 -27.42 13.64
CA MET A 24 22.72 -26.74 14.75
C MET A 24 22.36 -25.31 14.32
N VAL A 25 21.06 -24.96 14.31
CA VAL A 25 20.54 -23.59 14.16
C VAL A 25 20.99 -22.72 15.32
N LEU A 26 21.69 -21.63 15.03
CA LEU A 26 21.82 -20.49 15.93
C LEU A 26 20.50 -19.71 15.90
N GLN A 27 19.67 -19.87 16.93
CA GLN A 27 18.52 -18.97 17.12
C GLN A 27 19.00 -17.71 17.85
N ALA A 28 18.84 -16.55 17.20
CA ALA A 28 18.94 -15.27 17.90
C ALA A 28 17.96 -15.25 19.08
N PRO A 29 18.30 -14.62 20.22
CA PRO A 29 17.38 -14.53 21.34
C PRO A 29 16.09 -13.80 20.92
N VAL A 30 14.95 -14.48 21.06
CA VAL A 30 13.59 -13.93 20.85
C VAL A 30 13.11 -13.11 22.07
N MET A 31 13.93 -12.90 23.10
CA MET A 31 13.43 -12.53 24.44
C MET A 31 13.79 -11.13 24.96
N THR A 32 14.02 -10.14 24.11
CA THR A 32 14.06 -8.72 24.56
C THR A 32 13.09 -7.82 23.79
N TYR A 33 13.11 -7.84 22.45
CA TYR A 33 12.27 -6.94 21.64
C TYR A 33 10.76 -7.19 21.75
N ALA A 34 10.32 -8.43 21.97
CA ALA A 34 8.90 -8.76 22.07
C ALA A 34 8.25 -8.25 23.37
N ALA A 35 8.99 -8.23 24.48
CA ALA A 35 8.49 -7.74 25.77
C ALA A 35 8.40 -6.21 25.77
N ASP A 36 9.44 -5.52 25.27
CA ASP A 36 9.45 -4.06 25.14
C ASP A 36 8.39 -3.58 24.14
N GLY A 37 8.30 -4.25 23.00
CA GLY A 37 7.28 -3.98 21.99
C GLY A 37 5.85 -4.15 22.54
N ALA A 38 5.55 -5.25 23.23
CA ALA A 38 4.24 -5.43 23.86
C ALA A 38 3.94 -4.35 24.91
N SER A 39 4.92 -4.02 25.74
CA SER A 39 4.77 -3.03 26.81
C SER A 39 4.47 -1.62 26.30
N ALA A 40 4.99 -1.25 25.13
CA ALA A 40 4.73 0.05 24.48
C ALA A 40 3.24 0.25 24.15
N PHE A 41 2.47 -0.84 24.04
CA PHE A 41 1.04 -0.82 23.76
C PHE A 41 0.15 -1.00 24.99
N ASN A 42 0.73 -1.07 26.20
CA ASN A 42 -0.05 -1.10 27.44
C ASN A 42 -0.93 0.15 27.54
N ASN A 43 -2.23 -0.02 27.76
CA ASN A 43 -3.20 1.08 27.86
C ASN A 43 -3.20 2.01 26.62
N VAL A 44 -2.92 1.48 25.42
CA VAL A 44 -3.19 2.22 24.17
C VAL A 44 -4.68 2.21 23.92
N ALA A 45 -5.29 3.40 23.92
CA ALA A 45 -6.62 3.59 23.34
C ALA A 45 -6.46 3.72 21.82
N LEU A 46 -7.16 2.87 21.07
CA LEU A 46 -7.15 2.95 19.61
C LEU A 46 -8.00 4.13 19.14
N THR A 47 -7.46 4.91 18.22
CA THR A 47 -8.22 5.97 17.56
C THR A 47 -9.37 5.35 16.76
N LYS A 48 -10.55 5.96 16.84
CA LYS A 48 -11.75 5.47 16.17
C LYS A 48 -11.74 5.90 14.70
N ALA A 49 -11.88 4.95 13.78
CA ALA A 49 -12.04 5.24 12.36
C ALA A 49 -13.44 5.83 12.06
N TYR A 50 -13.51 6.66 11.02
CA TYR A 50 -14.78 7.23 10.54
C TYR A 50 -15.63 6.25 9.71
N LYS A 51 -15.00 5.23 9.12
CA LYS A 51 -15.69 4.13 8.44
C LYS A 51 -15.47 2.79 9.15
N GLY A 52 -16.44 1.89 9.05
CA GLY A 52 -16.41 0.56 9.63
C GLY A 52 -15.40 -0.36 8.93
N LEU A 53 -14.91 -1.40 9.65
CA LEU A 53 -13.93 -2.35 9.09
C LEU A 53 -14.49 -3.14 7.89
N ASN A 54 -15.81 -3.34 7.81
CA ASN A 54 -16.50 -4.01 6.70
C ASN A 54 -17.01 -3.04 5.61
N GLU A 55 -16.67 -1.75 5.71
CA GLU A 55 -17.06 -0.72 4.75
C GLU A 55 -15.88 -0.42 3.81
N ASN A 56 -16.13 -0.40 2.50
CA ASN A 56 -15.15 0.08 1.52
C ASN A 56 -15.47 1.50 1.03
N ASN A 57 -16.66 2.02 1.35
CA ASN A 57 -17.04 3.41 1.13
C ASN A 57 -17.07 4.23 2.44
N PRO A 58 -16.68 5.52 2.42
CA PRO A 58 -16.05 6.21 1.29
C PRO A 58 -14.65 5.65 0.99
N ILE A 59 -14.15 5.92 -0.21
CA ILE A 59 -12.85 5.38 -0.68
C ILE A 59 -11.68 5.84 0.21
N ALA A 60 -11.80 7.05 0.79
CA ALA A 60 -10.83 7.66 1.68
C ALA A 60 -11.54 8.44 2.80
N THR A 61 -10.91 8.52 3.98
CA THR A 61 -11.43 9.27 5.14
C THR A 61 -10.44 10.29 5.70
N GLN A 62 -9.20 10.27 5.23
CA GLN A 62 -8.15 11.23 5.58
C GLN A 62 -8.29 12.57 4.82
N LYS A 63 -9.05 12.59 3.72
CA LYS A 63 -9.40 13.78 2.95
C LYS A 63 -10.85 13.69 2.46
N TYR A 64 -11.47 14.83 2.21
CA TYR A 64 -12.70 14.90 1.43
C TYR A 64 -12.39 14.80 -0.06
N SER A 65 -13.34 14.26 -0.83
CA SER A 65 -13.16 13.89 -2.23
C SER A 65 -14.49 14.09 -2.95
N ALA A 66 -14.75 15.31 -3.36
CA ALA A 66 -15.96 15.67 -4.06
C ALA A 66 -15.80 15.54 -5.58
N ASP A 67 -16.91 15.50 -6.30
CA ASP A 67 -16.97 15.50 -7.77
C ASP A 67 -15.96 14.52 -8.44
N PRO A 68 -16.10 13.20 -8.21
CA PRO A 68 -15.09 12.24 -8.63
C PRO A 68 -15.04 12.07 -10.15
N GLY A 69 -13.93 12.50 -10.75
CA GLY A 69 -13.53 12.16 -12.11
C GLY A 69 -12.65 10.92 -12.12
N VAL A 70 -13.05 9.87 -12.84
CA VAL A 70 -12.34 8.58 -12.85
C VAL A 70 -11.65 8.32 -14.19
N MET A 71 -10.36 7.98 -14.14
CA MET A 71 -9.59 7.52 -15.28
C MET A 71 -9.00 6.14 -15.00
N VAL A 72 -9.17 5.21 -15.92
CA VAL A 72 -8.52 3.89 -15.86
C VAL A 72 -7.31 3.90 -16.78
N TYR A 73 -6.13 3.58 -16.26
CA TYR A 73 -4.89 3.46 -17.02
C TYR A 73 -4.16 2.18 -16.64
N GLY A 74 -4.00 1.28 -17.62
CA GLY A 74 -3.46 -0.06 -17.38
C GLY A 74 -4.33 -0.85 -16.40
N ASP A 75 -3.72 -1.34 -15.32
CA ASP A 75 -4.38 -2.11 -14.26
C ASP A 75 -4.82 -1.25 -13.06
N THR A 76 -4.84 0.07 -13.21
CA THR A 76 -5.03 1.02 -12.12
C THR A 76 -6.17 2.01 -12.42
N VAL A 77 -7.04 2.20 -11.42
CA VAL A 77 -8.08 3.24 -11.41
C VAL A 77 -7.54 4.46 -10.68
N TYR A 78 -7.68 5.64 -11.28
CA TYR A 78 -7.35 6.93 -10.68
C TYR A 78 -8.63 7.73 -10.46
N VAL A 79 -8.81 8.27 -9.26
CA VAL A 79 -9.92 9.15 -8.89
C VAL A 79 -9.35 10.53 -8.63
N TYR A 80 -9.70 11.49 -9.47
CA TYR A 80 -9.45 12.91 -9.26
C TYR A 80 -10.69 13.52 -8.62
N ALA A 81 -10.51 14.35 -7.60
CA ALA A 81 -11.64 14.91 -6.86
C ALA A 81 -11.43 16.40 -6.56
N THR A 82 -12.51 17.18 -6.61
CA THR A 82 -12.57 18.51 -5.99
C THR A 82 -12.16 18.38 -4.53
N SER A 83 -11.14 19.14 -4.12
CA SER A 83 -10.59 19.11 -2.77
C SER A 83 -11.46 19.91 -1.80
N ASP A 84 -12.63 19.40 -1.42
CA ASP A 84 -13.41 19.96 -0.32
C ASP A 84 -12.53 20.11 0.94
N GLN A 85 -12.48 21.31 1.53
CA GLN A 85 -11.68 21.61 2.71
C GLN A 85 -12.55 22.16 3.82
N VAL A 86 -12.43 21.58 5.02
CA VAL A 86 -13.21 22.03 6.17
C VAL A 86 -12.82 23.46 6.54
N LEU A 87 -13.80 24.34 6.50
CA LEU A 87 -13.65 25.75 6.80
C LEU A 87 -13.93 26.00 8.28
N TYR A 88 -13.09 26.84 8.89
CA TYR A 88 -13.27 27.26 10.28
C TYR A 88 -13.33 28.78 10.37
N LYS A 89 -14.27 29.29 11.17
CA LYS A 89 -14.34 30.69 11.59
C LYS A 89 -14.47 30.72 13.10
N ASN A 90 -13.52 31.36 13.77
CA ASN A 90 -13.45 31.42 15.24
C ASN A 90 -13.56 30.03 15.90
N GLY A 91 -12.89 29.02 15.34
CA GLY A 91 -12.91 27.64 15.83
C GLY A 91 -14.19 26.84 15.52
N SER A 92 -15.21 27.45 14.91
CA SER A 92 -16.44 26.77 14.49
C SER A 92 -16.38 26.39 13.02
N ILE A 93 -16.75 25.15 12.70
CA ILE A 93 -16.94 24.69 11.33
C ILE A 93 -17.99 25.54 10.59
N GLN A 94 -17.72 25.84 9.33
CA GLN A 94 -18.60 26.62 8.46
C GLN A 94 -19.19 25.75 7.36
N GLU A 95 -20.25 26.24 6.71
CA GLU A 95 -20.76 25.61 5.50
C GLU A 95 -19.74 25.74 4.35
N ASN A 96 -19.65 24.69 3.53
CA ASN A 96 -18.83 24.67 2.34
C ASN A 96 -19.45 25.59 1.29
N THR A 97 -18.74 26.66 0.96
CA THR A 97 -19.16 27.63 -0.08
C THR A 97 -18.56 27.33 -1.46
N TYR A 98 -17.66 26.34 -1.55
CA TYR A 98 -16.94 25.90 -2.75
C TYR A 98 -16.02 26.93 -3.45
N GLY A 99 -16.33 28.23 -3.35
CA GLY A 99 -15.68 29.37 -4.04
C GLY A 99 -14.20 29.60 -3.75
N HIS A 100 -13.61 28.85 -2.83
CA HIS A 100 -12.20 28.92 -2.47
C HIS A 100 -11.41 27.67 -2.90
N ILE A 101 -12.10 26.63 -3.39
CA ILE A 101 -11.47 25.35 -3.73
C ILE A 101 -10.69 25.50 -5.03
N ASN A 102 -9.37 25.52 -4.91
CA ASN A 102 -8.41 25.70 -6.00
C ASN A 102 -7.40 24.54 -6.10
N THR A 103 -7.63 23.47 -5.34
CA THR A 103 -6.84 22.25 -5.37
C THR A 103 -7.69 21.04 -5.72
N LEU A 104 -7.02 19.98 -6.18
CA LEU A 104 -7.64 18.68 -6.47
C LEU A 104 -6.90 17.59 -5.69
N HIS A 105 -7.60 16.53 -5.34
CA HIS A 105 -7.00 15.30 -4.82
C HIS A 105 -6.89 14.25 -5.91
N CYS A 106 -5.89 13.36 -5.79
CA CYS A 106 -5.74 12.19 -6.65
C CYS A 106 -5.55 10.94 -5.79
N PHE A 107 -6.42 9.95 -5.97
CA PHE A 107 -6.30 8.62 -5.38
C PHE A 107 -6.13 7.58 -6.48
N SER A 108 -5.46 6.46 -6.20
CA SER A 108 -5.45 5.33 -7.13
C SER A 108 -5.63 3.99 -6.46
N SER A 109 -6.23 3.03 -7.17
CA SER A 109 -6.34 1.65 -6.70
C SER A 109 -6.24 0.65 -7.84
N LYS A 110 -5.63 -0.51 -7.55
CA LYS A 110 -5.62 -1.69 -8.44
C LYS A 110 -6.72 -2.70 -8.11
N ASP A 111 -7.37 -2.53 -6.95
CA ASP A 111 -8.29 -3.50 -6.38
C ASP A 111 -9.62 -2.90 -5.89
N LEU A 112 -9.81 -1.59 -6.08
CA LEU A 112 -10.96 -0.76 -5.68
C LEU A 112 -11.19 -0.62 -4.16
N VAL A 113 -10.30 -1.16 -3.34
CA VAL A 113 -10.47 -1.19 -1.87
C VAL A 113 -9.31 -0.52 -1.16
N ASN A 114 -8.09 -0.80 -1.57
CA ASN A 114 -6.89 -0.14 -1.06
C ASN A 114 -6.54 1.02 -1.99
N TRP A 115 -6.61 2.24 -1.46
CA TRP A 115 -6.39 3.47 -2.22
C TRP A 115 -5.07 4.11 -1.81
N THR A 116 -4.18 4.31 -2.78
CA THR A 116 -2.99 5.16 -2.66
C THR A 116 -3.40 6.61 -2.78
N ASP A 117 -3.11 7.43 -1.77
CA ASP A 117 -3.33 8.88 -1.77
C ASP A 117 -2.12 9.59 -2.37
N HIS A 118 -2.23 10.15 -3.58
CA HIS A 118 -1.13 10.86 -4.27
C HIS A 118 -1.01 12.32 -3.84
N GLY A 119 -1.78 12.74 -2.84
CA GLY A 119 -1.74 14.05 -2.24
C GLY A 119 -2.56 15.09 -2.99
N VAL A 120 -2.07 16.32 -2.96
CA VAL A 120 -2.78 17.50 -3.47
C VAL A 120 -2.16 17.97 -4.78
N ILE A 121 -2.98 18.08 -5.82
CA ILE A 121 -2.65 18.77 -7.06
C ILE A 121 -3.00 20.25 -6.86
N GLN A 122 -1.97 21.10 -6.90
CA GLN A 122 -2.11 22.55 -6.89
C GLN A 122 -2.54 23.03 -8.28
N ALA A 123 -3.82 22.90 -8.60
CA ALA A 123 -4.34 23.17 -9.94
C ALA A 123 -4.49 24.67 -10.23
N ALA A 124 -5.16 25.41 -9.34
CA ALA A 124 -5.52 26.82 -9.52
C ALA A 124 -5.05 27.69 -8.33
N GLY A 125 -5.27 28.99 -8.43
CA GLY A 125 -4.93 29.95 -7.37
C GLY A 125 -3.44 30.34 -7.34
N GLN A 126 -3.05 31.10 -6.31
CA GLN A 126 -1.71 31.70 -6.22
C GLN A 126 -0.58 30.67 -6.29
N ASN A 127 -0.77 29.51 -5.68
CA ASN A 127 0.20 28.41 -5.66
C ASN A 127 -0.04 27.38 -6.77
N GLY A 128 -1.17 27.47 -7.50
CA GLY A 128 -1.53 26.52 -8.55
C GLY A 128 -0.75 26.70 -9.84
N VAL A 129 -0.78 25.68 -10.69
CA VAL A 129 -0.12 25.72 -12.01
C VAL A 129 -0.87 26.60 -13.01
N ALA A 130 -2.21 26.61 -12.98
CA ALA A 130 -3.05 27.50 -13.79
C ALA A 130 -3.25 28.84 -13.07
N LYS A 131 -2.31 29.77 -13.27
CA LYS A 131 -2.29 31.08 -12.59
C LYS A 131 -3.48 31.99 -12.88
N TRP A 132 -4.19 31.73 -13.98
CA TRP A 132 -5.36 32.50 -14.41
C TRP A 132 -6.66 32.02 -13.73
N ALA A 133 -6.68 30.83 -13.12
CA ALA A 133 -7.86 30.25 -12.50
C ALA A 133 -7.90 30.54 -11.00
N GLY A 134 -9.09 30.85 -10.48
CA GLY A 134 -9.34 31.03 -9.05
C GLY A 134 -9.89 29.77 -8.36
N CYS A 135 -10.48 28.86 -9.12
CA CYS A 135 -11.04 27.60 -8.65
C CYS A 135 -10.64 26.42 -9.56
N SER A 136 -10.77 25.20 -9.02
CA SER A 136 -10.59 23.96 -9.78
C SER A 136 -11.62 22.92 -9.35
N TRP A 137 -12.83 23.02 -9.88
CA TRP A 137 -13.95 22.15 -9.55
C TRP A 137 -14.13 21.02 -10.57
N ALA A 138 -14.79 19.95 -10.15
CA ALA A 138 -15.28 18.86 -10.99
C ALA A 138 -14.23 18.36 -11.99
N PRO A 139 -13.11 17.79 -11.50
CA PRO A 139 -12.05 17.34 -12.38
C PRO A 139 -12.53 16.16 -13.24
N CYS A 140 -12.07 16.11 -14.49
CA CYS A 140 -12.17 14.90 -15.31
C CYS A 140 -10.85 14.69 -16.05
N ALA A 141 -10.36 13.45 -16.06
CA ALA A 141 -9.08 13.11 -16.64
C ALA A 141 -9.19 12.08 -17.76
N THR A 142 -8.31 12.19 -18.74
CA THR A 142 -8.12 11.18 -19.78
C THR A 142 -6.64 11.09 -20.14
N TYR A 143 -6.26 10.08 -20.90
CA TYR A 143 -4.97 10.02 -21.55
C TYR A 143 -5.11 9.79 -23.05
N LYS A 144 -4.07 10.13 -23.80
CA LYS A 144 -3.97 9.86 -25.22
C LYS A 144 -2.51 9.65 -25.61
N LYS A 145 -2.26 8.68 -26.49
CA LYS A 145 -0.95 8.51 -27.11
C LYS A 145 -0.71 9.59 -28.15
N ILE A 146 0.30 10.43 -27.93
CA ILE A 146 0.73 11.50 -28.83
C ILE A 146 2.21 11.30 -29.13
N ASN A 147 2.56 11.19 -30.41
CA ASN A 147 3.94 10.93 -30.86
C ASN A 147 4.59 9.71 -30.17
N GLY A 148 3.81 8.64 -30.01
CA GLY A 148 4.25 7.39 -29.38
C GLY A 148 4.27 7.38 -27.85
N GLN A 149 4.08 8.53 -27.19
CA GLN A 149 4.07 8.65 -25.73
C GLN A 149 2.67 8.86 -25.19
N ASP A 150 2.32 8.21 -24.08
CA ASP A 150 1.08 8.49 -23.39
C ASP A 150 1.20 9.84 -22.68
N LYS A 151 0.24 10.73 -22.95
CA LYS A 151 0.08 12.04 -22.30
C LYS A 151 -1.24 12.05 -21.55
N PHE A 152 -1.25 12.67 -20.38
CA PHE A 152 -2.40 12.74 -19.48
C PHE A 152 -2.95 14.17 -19.46
N PHE A 153 -4.27 14.29 -19.45
CA PHE A 153 -4.98 15.55 -19.50
C PHE A 153 -5.97 15.62 -18.36
N LEU A 154 -5.93 16.67 -17.55
CA LEU A 154 -6.82 16.91 -16.42
C LEU A 154 -7.59 18.20 -16.65
N TYR A 155 -8.87 18.06 -16.95
CA TYR A 155 -9.80 19.17 -17.14
C TYR A 155 -10.42 19.54 -15.81
N PHE A 156 -10.72 20.82 -15.61
CA PHE A 156 -11.36 21.33 -14.41
C PHE A 156 -12.17 22.59 -14.73
N ALA A 157 -13.17 22.89 -13.91
CA ALA A 157 -13.94 24.12 -14.01
C ALA A 157 -13.35 25.21 -13.09
N ASN A 158 -13.13 26.41 -13.65
CA ASN A 158 -12.80 27.60 -12.88
C ASN A 158 -14.11 28.28 -12.44
N ASN A 159 -14.73 27.75 -11.36
CA ASN A 159 -16.11 28.10 -11.00
C ASN A 159 -17.05 27.82 -12.20
N ALA A 160 -18.22 28.44 -12.26
CA ALA A 160 -19.19 28.30 -13.34
C ALA A 160 -18.89 29.16 -14.60
N SER A 161 -17.64 29.55 -14.84
CA SER A 161 -17.28 30.53 -15.89
C SER A 161 -16.23 30.08 -16.91
N GLY A 162 -15.71 28.86 -16.80
CA GLY A 162 -14.75 28.38 -17.79
C GLY A 162 -14.14 27.02 -17.47
N ILE A 163 -13.68 26.34 -18.53
CA ILE A 163 -12.99 25.05 -18.44
C ILE A 163 -11.49 25.26 -18.69
N GLY A 164 -10.66 24.78 -17.77
CA GLY A 164 -9.21 24.66 -17.92
C GLY A 164 -8.79 23.23 -18.28
N VAL A 165 -7.54 23.08 -18.72
CA VAL A 165 -6.90 21.77 -18.93
C VAL A 165 -5.44 21.86 -18.50
N LEU A 166 -4.98 20.86 -17.76
CA LEU A 166 -3.59 20.62 -17.43
C LEU A 166 -3.09 19.39 -18.19
N GLU A 167 -1.79 19.33 -18.45
CA GLU A 167 -1.12 18.21 -19.10
C GLU A 167 -0.07 17.59 -18.16
N ALA A 168 0.16 16.28 -18.27
CA ALA A 168 1.25 15.58 -17.58
C ALA A 168 1.76 14.40 -18.40
N ASP A 169 2.92 13.88 -18.00
CA ASP A 169 3.53 12.67 -18.59
C ASP A 169 3.32 11.42 -17.71
N SER A 170 2.57 11.58 -16.62
CA SER A 170 2.16 10.53 -15.67
C SER A 170 0.76 10.87 -15.15
N PRO A 171 -0.07 9.86 -14.80
CA PRO A 171 -1.41 10.10 -14.25
C PRO A 171 -1.39 10.86 -12.92
N THR A 172 -0.27 10.92 -12.22
CA THR A 172 -0.14 11.63 -10.94
C THR A 172 0.58 12.97 -11.06
N GLY A 173 0.92 13.40 -12.29
CA GLY A 173 1.70 14.60 -12.55
C GLY A 173 3.22 14.33 -12.57
N PRO A 174 4.06 15.36 -12.45
CA PRO A 174 3.69 16.76 -12.22
C PRO A 174 2.87 17.34 -13.38
N TRP A 175 1.89 18.18 -13.04
CA TRP A 175 0.99 18.82 -13.99
C TRP A 175 1.56 20.16 -14.47
N ARG A 176 1.28 20.52 -15.72
CA ARG A 176 1.63 21.82 -16.33
C ARG A 176 0.39 22.42 -17.00
N ASP A 177 0.27 23.73 -17.01
CA ASP A 177 -0.72 24.45 -17.83
C ASP A 177 -0.14 24.66 -19.24
N PRO A 178 -0.64 23.98 -20.28
CA PRO A 178 -0.11 24.07 -21.62
C PRO A 178 -0.64 25.28 -22.41
N ILE A 179 -1.66 25.99 -21.91
CA ILE A 179 -2.36 27.06 -22.64
C ILE A 179 -2.10 28.43 -22.01
N GLY A 180 -2.01 28.51 -20.68
CA GLY A 180 -1.89 29.75 -19.91
C GLY A 180 -3.19 30.55 -19.77
N LYS A 181 -4.33 29.95 -20.18
CA LYS A 181 -5.70 30.50 -20.06
C LYS A 181 -6.72 29.37 -20.13
N ALA A 182 -8.01 29.69 -19.90
CA ALA A 182 -9.09 28.74 -20.08
C ALA A 182 -9.12 28.16 -21.51
N LEU A 183 -9.35 26.85 -21.62
CA LEU A 183 -9.65 26.17 -22.88
C LEU A 183 -10.98 26.67 -23.45
N ILE A 184 -11.98 26.85 -22.58
CA ILE A 184 -13.28 27.44 -22.92
C ILE A 184 -13.58 28.53 -21.90
N ALA A 185 -13.53 29.79 -22.32
CA ALA A 185 -13.82 30.95 -21.46
C ALA A 185 -15.25 31.49 -21.61
N ASN A 186 -15.95 31.09 -22.68
CA ASN A 186 -17.32 31.53 -22.95
C ASN A 186 -18.00 30.52 -23.90
N CYS A 187 -19.29 30.26 -23.68
CA CYS A 187 -20.12 29.49 -24.58
C CYS A 187 -21.58 30.00 -24.51
N PRO A 188 -22.06 30.77 -25.50
CA PRO A 188 -23.42 31.29 -25.49
C PRO A 188 -24.50 30.22 -25.28
N GLY A 189 -25.50 30.54 -24.46
CA GLY A 189 -26.60 29.65 -24.12
C GLY A 189 -26.24 28.56 -23.10
N VAL A 190 -25.09 28.65 -22.44
CA VAL A 190 -24.72 27.83 -21.27
C VAL A 190 -24.84 28.71 -20.02
N THR A 191 -25.65 28.31 -19.04
CA THR A 191 -25.86 29.09 -17.82
C THR A 191 -24.70 28.95 -16.85
N TRP A 192 -24.24 27.72 -16.62
CA TRP A 192 -23.05 27.41 -15.83
C TRP A 192 -22.04 26.67 -16.69
N LEU A 193 -20.91 27.33 -16.98
CA LEU A 193 -19.83 26.78 -17.81
C LEU A 193 -18.84 26.02 -16.92
N PHE A 194 -19.21 24.79 -16.56
CA PHE A 194 -18.48 23.93 -15.63
C PHE A 194 -18.66 22.43 -15.94
N ASP A 195 -18.31 21.59 -14.96
CA ASP A 195 -18.50 20.14 -14.94
C ASP A 195 -18.07 19.44 -16.24
N PRO A 196 -16.76 19.54 -16.58
CA PRO A 196 -16.23 18.92 -17.77
C PRO A 196 -16.26 17.39 -17.66
N ALA A 197 -16.66 16.72 -18.74
CA ALA A 197 -16.42 15.30 -18.95
C ALA A 197 -15.67 15.10 -20.26
N VAL A 198 -14.55 14.40 -20.22
CA VAL A 198 -13.73 14.15 -21.40
C VAL A 198 -13.72 12.67 -21.75
N PHE A 199 -13.74 12.39 -23.05
CA PHE A 199 -13.65 11.05 -23.60
C PHE A 199 -12.76 11.03 -24.83
N VAL A 200 -11.90 10.02 -24.95
CA VAL A 200 -11.14 9.73 -26.17
C VAL A 200 -11.72 8.46 -26.78
N ASP A 201 -12.22 8.59 -28.00
CA ASP A 201 -12.83 7.48 -28.73
C ASP A 201 -11.78 6.51 -29.29
N ASP A 202 -12.23 5.34 -29.74
CA ASP A 202 -11.36 4.28 -30.26
C ASP A 202 -10.54 4.73 -31.49
N ASP A 203 -11.04 5.73 -32.24
CA ASP A 203 -10.34 6.34 -33.36
C ASP A 203 -9.28 7.39 -32.94
N GLY A 204 -9.14 7.63 -31.64
CA GLY A 204 -8.24 8.61 -31.04
C GLY A 204 -8.80 10.04 -31.01
N THR A 205 -10.03 10.28 -31.45
CA THR A 205 -10.69 11.58 -31.37
C THR A 205 -11.10 11.88 -29.93
N GLY A 206 -10.72 13.06 -29.42
CA GLY A 206 -11.19 13.56 -28.13
C GLY A 206 -12.51 14.33 -28.26
N TYR A 207 -13.38 14.18 -27.27
CA TYR A 207 -14.62 14.94 -27.11
C TYR A 207 -14.70 15.48 -25.67
N LEU A 208 -15.17 16.71 -25.52
CA LEU A 208 -15.38 17.37 -24.24
C LEU A 208 -16.86 17.75 -24.12
N TYR A 209 -17.48 17.31 -23.02
CA TYR A 209 -18.84 17.61 -22.63
C TYR A 209 -18.78 18.54 -21.43
N PHE A 210 -19.69 19.50 -21.34
CA PHE A 210 -19.71 20.49 -20.28
C PHE A 210 -21.03 21.24 -20.25
N GLY A 211 -21.23 22.03 -19.20
CA GLY A 211 -22.35 22.96 -19.10
C GLY A 211 -23.43 22.48 -18.15
N GLY A 212 -24.38 23.37 -17.90
CA GLY A 212 -25.47 23.15 -16.96
C GLY A 212 -26.16 24.45 -16.57
N GLY A 213 -26.93 24.40 -15.49
CA GLY A 213 -27.78 25.47 -15.00
C GLY A 213 -29.09 25.58 -15.77
N ILE A 214 -30.05 26.27 -15.15
CA ILE A 214 -31.42 26.41 -15.66
C ILE A 214 -31.64 27.88 -16.06
N PRO A 215 -31.77 28.21 -17.36
CA PRO A 215 -32.11 29.55 -17.78
C PRO A 215 -33.62 29.80 -17.63
N ASN A 216 -34.02 30.96 -17.12
CA ASN A 216 -35.39 31.48 -17.18
C ASN A 216 -36.48 30.46 -16.80
N ASN A 217 -36.26 29.67 -15.73
CA ASN A 217 -37.19 28.62 -15.26
C ASN A 217 -37.52 27.53 -16.30
N GLN A 218 -36.66 27.31 -17.31
CA GLN A 218 -36.82 26.26 -18.31
C GLN A 218 -36.38 24.89 -17.75
N TYR A 219 -37.06 24.43 -16.70
CA TYR A 219 -36.68 23.22 -15.98
C TYR A 219 -36.66 21.97 -16.85
N ALA A 220 -37.66 21.78 -17.74
CA ALA A 220 -37.77 20.55 -18.52
C ALA A 220 -36.75 20.42 -19.66
N HIS A 221 -36.37 21.54 -20.29
CA HIS A 221 -35.41 21.56 -21.40
C HIS A 221 -34.46 22.77 -21.26
N PRO A 222 -33.51 22.74 -20.32
CA PRO A 222 -32.59 23.86 -20.11
C PRO A 222 -31.70 24.15 -21.32
N LYS A 223 -31.37 23.11 -22.10
CA LYS A 223 -30.51 23.19 -23.30
C LYS A 223 -29.15 23.85 -23.03
N THR A 224 -28.62 23.64 -21.83
CA THR A 224 -27.36 24.23 -21.37
C THR A 224 -26.16 23.28 -21.44
N ALA A 225 -26.36 21.99 -21.72
CA ALA A 225 -25.27 21.05 -22.00
C ALA A 225 -24.70 21.24 -23.41
N ARG A 226 -23.39 20.99 -23.53
CA ARG A 226 -22.65 21.06 -24.79
C ARG A 226 -21.73 19.86 -24.94
N VAL A 227 -21.45 19.51 -26.20
CA VAL A 227 -20.34 18.64 -26.60
C VAL A 227 -19.52 19.31 -27.69
N VAL A 228 -18.20 19.18 -27.63
CA VAL A 228 -17.29 19.70 -28.65
C VAL A 228 -16.19 18.69 -28.94
N LYS A 229 -15.80 18.59 -30.22
CA LYS A 229 -14.61 17.82 -30.63
C LYS A 229 -13.34 18.57 -30.22
N LEU A 230 -12.39 17.87 -29.64
CA LEU A 230 -11.07 18.38 -29.29
C LEU A 230 -10.09 18.25 -30.45
N GLY A 231 -9.12 19.15 -30.51
CA GLY A 231 -7.96 19.02 -31.40
C GLY A 231 -7.11 17.81 -31.03
N ALA A 232 -6.25 17.39 -31.97
CA ALA A 232 -5.42 16.19 -31.79
C ALA A 232 -4.53 16.24 -30.53
N ASN A 233 -4.15 17.45 -30.10
CA ASN A 233 -3.35 17.74 -28.91
C ASN A 233 -4.15 17.75 -27.59
N MET A 234 -5.47 17.55 -27.61
CA MET A 234 -6.38 17.56 -26.45
C MET A 234 -6.49 18.90 -25.70
N THR A 235 -5.72 19.91 -26.10
CA THR A 235 -5.61 21.23 -25.46
C THR A 235 -6.10 22.36 -26.38
N SER A 236 -6.92 22.00 -27.37
CA SER A 236 -7.60 22.94 -28.29
C SER A 236 -8.95 22.37 -28.73
N LEU A 237 -9.83 23.23 -29.25
CA LEU A 237 -11.10 22.80 -29.85
C LEU A 237 -10.93 22.57 -31.36
N ALA A 238 -11.59 21.56 -31.91
CA ALA A 238 -11.63 21.24 -33.33
C ALA A 238 -13.07 21.25 -33.86
N GLY A 239 -13.81 22.31 -33.52
CA GLY A 239 -15.20 22.52 -33.91
C GLY A 239 -15.92 23.49 -32.96
N SER A 240 -17.17 23.79 -33.27
CA SER A 240 -18.04 24.56 -32.39
C SER A 240 -18.77 23.63 -31.41
N PRO A 241 -19.00 24.06 -30.15
CA PRO A 241 -19.84 23.30 -29.23
C PRO A 241 -21.26 23.11 -29.77
N VAL A 242 -21.77 21.87 -29.67
CA VAL A 242 -23.10 21.44 -30.09
C VAL A 242 -23.98 21.24 -28.87
N VAL A 243 -25.25 21.65 -28.95
CA VAL A 243 -26.23 21.51 -27.86
C VAL A 243 -26.61 20.04 -27.66
N ILE A 244 -26.65 19.60 -26.40
CA ILE A 244 -27.34 18.37 -26.00
C ILE A 244 -28.63 18.79 -25.29
N ASP A 245 -29.79 18.41 -25.85
CA ASP A 245 -31.11 18.68 -25.26
C ASP A 245 -31.46 17.60 -24.23
N ALA A 246 -30.74 17.61 -23.11
CA ALA A 246 -30.97 16.69 -22.01
C ALA A 246 -32.17 17.13 -21.16
N PRO A 247 -33.20 16.28 -20.99
CA PRO A 247 -34.40 16.64 -20.24
C PRO A 247 -34.07 16.86 -18.77
N TYR A 248 -34.57 17.93 -18.18
CA TYR A 248 -34.33 18.27 -16.78
C TYR A 248 -32.86 18.40 -16.38
N LEU A 249 -31.95 18.74 -17.30
CA LEU A 249 -30.53 18.94 -16.98
C LEU A 249 -30.29 19.91 -15.80
N PHE A 250 -29.28 19.61 -14.99
CA PHE A 250 -28.73 20.53 -13.99
C PHE A 250 -27.23 20.71 -14.19
N GLU A 251 -26.44 19.64 -14.06
CA GLU A 251 -24.98 19.68 -14.03
C GLU A 251 -24.39 18.27 -14.29
N ASP A 252 -23.11 18.05 -13.94
CA ASP A 252 -22.48 16.72 -13.86
C ASP A 252 -22.51 15.93 -15.18
N SER A 253 -21.98 16.51 -16.26
CA SER A 253 -21.84 15.78 -17.51
C SER A 253 -21.03 14.49 -17.29
N GLY A 254 -21.45 13.41 -17.93
CA GLY A 254 -20.74 12.13 -17.98
C GLY A 254 -20.81 11.55 -19.39
N ILE A 255 -19.78 10.81 -19.80
CA ILE A 255 -19.76 10.16 -21.12
C ILE A 255 -19.05 8.81 -21.05
N ASN A 256 -19.72 7.79 -21.60
CA ASN A 256 -19.16 6.45 -21.73
C ASN A 256 -19.46 5.88 -23.11
N LYS A 257 -18.53 5.06 -23.61
CA LYS A 257 -18.81 4.17 -24.74
C LYS A 257 -19.03 2.76 -24.23
N ILE A 258 -20.17 2.16 -24.56
CA ILE A 258 -20.54 0.79 -24.18
C ILE A 258 -20.96 0.06 -25.45
N GLY A 259 -20.15 -0.93 -25.83
CA GLY A 259 -20.23 -1.50 -27.18
C GLY A 259 -20.00 -0.41 -28.23
N ASN A 260 -20.92 -0.30 -29.19
CA ASN A 260 -20.83 0.68 -30.29
C ASN A 260 -21.68 1.94 -30.05
N LYS A 261 -22.15 2.17 -28.82
CA LYS A 261 -23.03 3.28 -28.47
C LYS A 261 -22.41 4.18 -27.41
N TYR A 262 -22.81 5.44 -27.45
CA TYR A 262 -22.36 6.50 -26.55
C TYR A 262 -23.46 6.84 -25.55
N TYR A 263 -23.09 6.91 -24.28
CA TYR A 263 -23.96 7.09 -23.13
C TYR A 263 -23.60 8.42 -22.48
N TYR A 264 -24.42 9.44 -22.73
CA TYR A 264 -24.29 10.73 -22.06
C TYR A 264 -25.14 10.70 -20.79
N SER A 265 -24.50 10.80 -19.63
CA SER A 265 -25.17 10.87 -18.33
C SER A 265 -25.07 12.26 -17.73
N TYR A 266 -26.00 12.60 -16.84
CA TYR A 266 -26.07 13.93 -16.22
C TYR A 266 -26.88 13.91 -14.93
N CYS A 267 -26.69 14.92 -14.08
CA CYS A 267 -27.54 15.14 -12.91
C CYS A 267 -28.80 15.93 -13.31
N SER A 268 -29.98 15.39 -13.00
CA SER A 268 -31.25 16.10 -13.17
C SER A 268 -31.41 17.22 -12.14
N ASN A 269 -32.16 18.25 -12.49
CA ASN A 269 -32.45 19.33 -11.58
C ASN A 269 -33.45 18.94 -10.50
N PHE A 270 -33.51 19.73 -9.44
CA PHE A 270 -34.34 19.44 -8.26
C PHE A 270 -35.82 19.75 -8.45
N ASN A 271 -36.22 20.34 -9.58
CA ASN A 271 -37.62 20.65 -9.89
C ASN A 271 -38.07 19.93 -11.16
N THR A 272 -38.40 18.66 -10.99
CA THR A 272 -38.88 17.81 -12.07
C THR A 272 -40.40 17.88 -12.28
N GLY A 273 -41.10 18.73 -11.52
CA GLY A 273 -42.54 18.97 -11.69
C GLY A 273 -43.44 17.75 -11.49
N GLY A 274 -42.97 16.72 -10.76
CA GLY A 274 -43.71 15.46 -10.58
C GLY A 274 -43.74 14.57 -11.83
N SER A 275 -42.84 14.80 -12.79
CA SER A 275 -42.59 13.90 -13.92
C SER A 275 -41.97 12.57 -13.46
N GLU A 276 -41.64 11.70 -14.41
CA GLU A 276 -40.94 10.43 -14.14
C GLU A 276 -39.51 10.61 -13.59
N PHE A 277 -38.94 11.81 -13.69
CA PHE A 277 -37.59 12.14 -13.24
C PHE A 277 -37.55 12.42 -11.73
N GLY A 278 -36.62 11.78 -11.02
CA GLY A 278 -36.29 12.16 -9.65
C GLY A 278 -35.46 13.44 -9.61
N GLY A 279 -35.59 14.25 -8.55
CA GLY A 279 -34.80 15.47 -8.38
C GLY A 279 -33.37 15.17 -7.91
N GLY A 280 -32.36 15.67 -8.63
CA GLY A 280 -30.96 15.44 -8.28
C GLY A 280 -30.53 13.98 -8.46
N CYS A 281 -31.10 13.29 -9.45
CA CYS A 281 -30.75 11.93 -9.83
C CYS A 281 -29.78 11.94 -11.02
N ILE A 282 -29.01 10.87 -11.19
CA ILE A 282 -28.19 10.66 -12.38
C ILE A 282 -29.05 9.97 -13.42
N GLU A 283 -29.22 10.67 -14.53
CA GLU A 283 -29.98 10.29 -15.72
C GLU A 283 -29.01 9.93 -16.85
N TYR A 284 -29.47 9.21 -17.88
CA TYR A 284 -28.66 8.95 -19.06
C TYR A 284 -29.45 8.90 -20.38
N MET A 285 -28.73 9.22 -21.45
CA MET A 285 -29.17 9.23 -22.82
C MET A 285 -28.19 8.44 -23.69
N VAL A 286 -28.67 7.88 -24.80
CA VAL A 286 -27.89 7.02 -25.69
C VAL A 286 -27.88 7.56 -27.12
N SER A 287 -26.75 7.44 -27.81
CA SER A 287 -26.54 7.82 -29.21
C SER A 287 -25.67 6.81 -29.96
N ASN A 288 -25.78 6.78 -31.28
CA ASN A 288 -24.84 6.07 -32.17
C ASN A 288 -23.62 6.93 -32.57
N SER A 289 -23.57 8.18 -32.12
CA SER A 289 -22.49 9.15 -32.40
C SER A 289 -22.13 9.89 -31.11
N PRO A 290 -20.83 10.20 -30.88
CA PRO A 290 -20.40 10.90 -29.67
C PRO A 290 -21.00 12.31 -29.56
N MET A 291 -21.35 12.95 -30.68
CA MET A 291 -21.95 14.29 -30.65
C MET A 291 -23.48 14.28 -30.80
N GLY A 292 -24.11 13.12 -30.59
CA GLY A 292 -25.56 12.95 -30.72
C GLY A 292 -26.05 12.72 -32.17
N PRO A 293 -27.38 12.79 -32.38
CA PRO A 293 -28.40 13.11 -31.39
C PRO A 293 -28.56 12.03 -30.32
N PHE A 294 -28.69 12.45 -29.06
CA PHE A 294 -28.91 11.56 -27.91
C PHE A 294 -30.41 11.38 -27.64
N THR A 295 -30.81 10.17 -27.22
CA THR A 295 -32.19 9.84 -26.80
C THR A 295 -32.18 9.37 -25.34
N TYR A 296 -33.06 9.91 -24.51
CA TYR A 296 -33.16 9.51 -23.09
C TYR A 296 -33.43 8.01 -22.94
N ALA A 297 -32.79 7.38 -21.94
CA ALA A 297 -32.80 5.94 -21.76
C ALA A 297 -33.03 5.49 -20.30
N GLY A 298 -32.93 6.38 -19.31
CA GLY A 298 -33.36 6.10 -17.93
C GLY A 298 -32.55 6.78 -16.84
N GLU A 299 -32.79 6.34 -15.61
CA GLU A 299 -32.10 6.77 -14.38
C GLU A 299 -31.05 5.72 -13.98
N VAL A 300 -29.83 6.15 -13.67
CA VAL A 300 -28.73 5.29 -13.20
C VAL A 300 -28.59 5.32 -11.68
N PHE A 301 -28.79 6.48 -11.05
CA PHE A 301 -28.49 6.61 -9.61
C PHE A 301 -29.32 7.71 -8.95
N LYS A 302 -30.08 7.36 -7.91
CA LYS A 302 -30.88 8.34 -7.17
C LYS A 302 -30.01 9.30 -6.37
N ASN A 303 -30.58 10.43 -5.98
CA ASN A 303 -29.92 11.35 -5.06
C ASN A 303 -29.38 10.62 -3.82
N PRO A 304 -28.15 10.89 -3.36
CA PRO A 304 -27.53 10.17 -2.23
C PRO A 304 -28.36 10.16 -0.94
N GLY A 305 -29.21 11.19 -0.73
CA GLY A 305 -30.12 11.26 0.41
C GLY A 305 -31.16 10.14 0.46
N THR A 306 -31.39 9.44 -0.66
CA THR A 306 -32.23 8.24 -0.75
C THR A 306 -31.62 7.04 -0.02
N TYR A 307 -30.29 6.95 0.00
CA TYR A 307 -29.56 5.77 0.49
C TYR A 307 -28.93 6.00 1.87
N PHE A 308 -28.62 7.26 2.19
CA PHE A 308 -27.87 7.63 3.38
C PHE A 308 -28.63 8.71 4.16
N THR A 309 -29.00 8.39 5.39
CA THR A 309 -29.76 9.30 6.28
C THR A 309 -29.05 10.64 6.42
N ASN A 310 -29.77 11.72 6.10
CA ASN A 310 -29.27 13.09 6.17
C ASN A 310 -27.99 13.32 5.35
N SER A 311 -27.73 12.58 4.27
CA SER A 311 -26.54 12.81 3.41
C SER A 311 -26.89 13.15 1.96
N GLY A 312 -28.05 13.79 1.76
CA GLY A 312 -28.45 14.37 0.47
C GLY A 312 -27.68 15.65 0.12
N GLY A 313 -27.82 16.09 -1.12
CA GLY A 313 -27.12 17.25 -1.68
C GLY A 313 -27.17 17.24 -3.21
N ASN A 314 -26.23 17.91 -3.85
CA ASN A 314 -25.96 17.66 -5.27
C ASN A 314 -25.49 16.22 -5.48
N ASN A 315 -25.60 15.77 -6.73
CA ASN A 315 -25.20 14.45 -7.16
C ASN A 315 -24.21 14.64 -8.30
N HIS A 316 -23.04 14.02 -8.19
CA HIS A 316 -21.98 14.08 -9.17
C HIS A 316 -21.37 12.70 -9.33
N HIS A 317 -21.08 12.28 -10.55
CA HIS A 317 -20.69 10.90 -10.82
C HIS A 317 -19.67 10.74 -11.95
N THR A 318 -19.04 9.56 -11.98
CA THR A 318 -18.39 9.03 -13.17
C THR A 318 -18.68 7.54 -13.27
N ILE A 319 -19.18 7.09 -14.42
CA ILE A 319 -19.24 5.67 -14.75
C ILE A 319 -17.90 5.26 -15.35
N PHE A 320 -17.38 4.09 -14.98
CA PHE A 320 -16.13 3.57 -15.54
C PHE A 320 -16.14 2.05 -15.63
N LYS A 321 -15.34 1.52 -16.56
CA LYS A 321 -15.11 0.08 -16.72
C LYS A 321 -13.75 -0.28 -16.14
N PHE A 322 -13.69 -1.28 -15.26
CA PHE A 322 -12.44 -1.81 -14.71
C PHE A 322 -12.53 -3.33 -14.57
N LYS A 323 -11.51 -4.05 -15.05
CA LYS A 323 -11.46 -5.53 -15.02
C LYS A 323 -12.77 -6.19 -15.49
N ASP A 324 -13.23 -5.75 -16.66
CA ASP A 324 -14.44 -6.22 -17.34
C ASP A 324 -15.79 -5.95 -16.67
N GLU A 325 -15.79 -5.21 -15.57
CA GLU A 325 -16.98 -4.82 -14.85
C GLU A 325 -17.19 -3.31 -14.89
N TYR A 326 -18.45 -2.87 -14.78
CA TYR A 326 -18.80 -1.46 -14.72
C TYR A 326 -19.07 -1.03 -13.28
N TYR A 327 -18.73 0.22 -13.00
CA TYR A 327 -18.87 0.85 -11.70
C TYR A 327 -19.34 2.28 -11.87
N ILE A 328 -19.93 2.83 -10.81
CA ILE A 328 -20.22 4.26 -10.68
C ILE A 328 -19.47 4.78 -9.45
N ALA A 329 -18.59 5.75 -9.66
CA ALA A 329 -18.09 6.60 -8.60
C ALA A 329 -19.05 7.79 -8.44
N TYR A 330 -19.38 8.15 -7.21
CA TYR A 330 -20.26 9.28 -6.90
C TYR A 330 -19.89 9.87 -5.55
N HIS A 331 -20.29 11.10 -5.24
CA HIS A 331 -20.05 11.66 -3.90
C HIS A 331 -21.28 11.62 -2.99
N THR A 332 -21.04 11.72 -1.69
CA THR A 332 -22.09 11.92 -0.66
C THR A 332 -21.47 12.56 0.59
N ARG A 333 -22.29 12.88 1.60
CA ARG A 333 -21.87 13.56 2.85
C ARG A 333 -21.70 12.60 4.03
N THR A 334 -21.47 11.32 3.77
CA THR A 334 -21.37 10.27 4.80
C THR A 334 -20.17 10.47 5.74
N LEU A 335 -19.02 10.90 5.21
CA LEU A 335 -17.84 11.22 6.02
C LEU A 335 -18.10 12.41 6.94
N GLU A 336 -18.70 13.47 6.41
CA GLU A 336 -19.08 14.66 7.17
C GLU A 336 -20.04 14.33 8.31
N MET A 337 -21.06 13.52 8.03
CA MET A 337 -21.99 13.03 9.05
C MET A 337 -21.29 12.18 10.12
N ALA A 338 -20.31 11.37 9.73
CA ALA A 338 -19.52 10.59 10.69
C ALA A 338 -18.59 11.47 11.55
N GLN A 339 -18.10 12.58 11.00
CA GLN A 339 -17.18 13.51 11.69
C GLN A 339 -17.92 14.49 12.60
N PHE A 340 -19.03 15.07 12.14
CA PHE A 340 -19.65 16.23 12.78
C PHE A 340 -21.12 16.00 13.20
N GLY A 341 -21.74 14.89 12.76
CA GLY A 341 -23.13 14.57 13.09
C GLY A 341 -24.18 15.46 12.41
N LYS A 342 -23.79 16.34 11.49
CA LYS A 342 -24.66 17.21 10.70
C LYS A 342 -23.99 17.65 9.40
N ASN A 343 -24.80 18.14 8.46
CA ASN A 343 -24.32 18.60 7.16
C ASN A 343 -23.77 20.02 7.21
N TYR A 344 -22.66 20.22 6.53
CA TYR A 344 -22.07 21.50 6.15
C TYR A 344 -21.74 21.59 4.66
N GLY A 345 -21.83 20.49 3.90
CA GLY A 345 -21.57 20.48 2.46
C GLY A 345 -20.24 19.86 2.05
N TYR A 346 -19.53 19.18 2.96
CA TYR A 346 -18.30 18.45 2.66
C TYR A 346 -18.59 17.03 2.15
N ARG A 347 -18.05 16.70 0.97
CA ARG A 347 -18.43 15.51 0.22
C ARG A 347 -17.26 14.54 0.07
N SER A 348 -17.58 13.25 0.07
CA SER A 348 -16.64 12.14 -0.02
C SER A 348 -17.08 11.14 -1.08
N THR A 349 -16.12 10.61 -1.83
CA THR A 349 -16.37 9.68 -2.93
C THR A 349 -16.71 8.27 -2.42
N HIS A 350 -17.74 7.69 -3.02
CA HIS A 350 -18.18 6.32 -2.90
C HIS A 350 -18.11 5.64 -4.27
N ILE A 351 -17.98 4.31 -4.28
CA ILE A 351 -18.05 3.50 -5.49
C ILE A 351 -18.95 2.29 -5.25
N ASP A 352 -19.86 2.03 -6.18
CA ASP A 352 -20.72 0.85 -6.21
C ASP A 352 -20.74 0.23 -7.62
N LYS A 353 -21.06 -1.07 -7.70
CA LYS A 353 -21.10 -1.81 -8.98
C LYS A 353 -22.29 -1.36 -9.82
N LEU A 354 -22.04 -1.14 -11.11
CA LEU A 354 -23.04 -0.85 -12.14
C LEU A 354 -23.19 -2.08 -13.03
N THR A 355 -24.42 -2.54 -13.26
CA THR A 355 -24.68 -3.63 -14.20
C THR A 355 -25.18 -3.07 -15.52
N VAL A 356 -24.64 -3.59 -16.63
CA VAL A 356 -25.08 -3.26 -17.99
C VAL A 356 -25.79 -4.47 -18.57
N ASN A 357 -27.10 -4.35 -18.83
CA ASN A 357 -27.94 -5.43 -19.35
C ASN A 357 -28.47 -5.05 -20.74
N ASN A 358 -27.95 -5.71 -21.79
CA ASN A 358 -28.35 -5.43 -23.19
C ASN A 358 -28.28 -3.94 -23.56
N GLY A 359 -27.26 -3.24 -23.04
CA GLY A 359 -27.07 -1.81 -23.24
C GLY A 359 -27.91 -0.91 -22.33
N ASN A 360 -28.70 -1.43 -21.40
CA ASN A 360 -29.37 -0.63 -20.37
C ASN A 360 -28.53 -0.61 -19.09
N LEU A 361 -28.43 0.56 -18.47
CA LEU A 361 -27.75 0.74 -17.18
C LEU A 361 -28.72 0.44 -16.05
N SER A 362 -28.30 -0.34 -15.05
CA SER A 362 -29.10 -0.61 -13.86
C SER A 362 -29.20 0.61 -12.93
N ASN A 363 -30.32 0.80 -12.23
CA ASN A 363 -30.38 1.72 -11.09
C ASN A 363 -29.49 1.21 -9.95
N VAL A 364 -28.35 1.86 -9.73
CA VAL A 364 -27.40 1.51 -8.70
C VAL A 364 -27.92 1.97 -7.34
N LYS A 365 -27.75 1.12 -6.33
CA LYS A 365 -28.00 1.45 -4.92
C LYS A 365 -26.69 1.84 -4.27
N GLY A 366 -26.64 3.04 -3.68
CA GLY A 366 -25.48 3.48 -2.92
C GLY A 366 -25.32 2.68 -1.63
N THR A 367 -24.10 2.23 -1.31
CA THR A 367 -23.83 1.47 -0.09
C THR A 367 -22.60 1.96 0.67
N LYS A 368 -22.50 1.61 1.95
CA LYS A 368 -21.26 1.76 2.73
C LYS A 368 -20.32 0.56 2.56
N THR A 369 -20.88 -0.63 2.33
CA THR A 369 -20.10 -1.83 1.99
C THR A 369 -19.25 -1.59 0.75
N GLY A 370 -19.79 -0.88 -0.25
CA GLY A 370 -19.12 -0.56 -1.50
C GLY A 370 -18.81 -1.79 -2.33
N VAL A 371 -17.87 -1.64 -3.25
CA VAL A 371 -17.41 -2.73 -4.11
C VAL A 371 -16.56 -3.76 -3.36
N SER A 372 -16.59 -5.00 -3.81
CA SER A 372 -15.67 -6.04 -3.33
C SER A 372 -14.28 -5.84 -3.92
N GLN A 373 -13.25 -6.30 -3.19
CA GLN A 373 -11.88 -6.24 -3.66
C GLN A 373 -11.69 -7.15 -4.90
N VAL A 374 -11.13 -6.60 -5.98
CA VAL A 374 -11.02 -7.30 -7.27
C VAL A 374 -9.62 -7.87 -7.56
N SER A 375 -8.66 -7.69 -6.66
CA SER A 375 -7.36 -8.39 -6.65
C SER A 375 -6.67 -8.21 -5.30
N TYR A 376 -5.70 -9.06 -5.00
CA TYR A 376 -4.95 -8.98 -3.74
C TYR A 376 -3.71 -8.09 -3.85
N ILE A 377 -3.33 -7.47 -2.73
CA ILE A 377 -2.02 -6.82 -2.58
C ILE A 377 -0.95 -7.90 -2.53
N ASN A 378 0.10 -7.75 -3.34
CA ASN A 378 1.33 -8.51 -3.19
C ASN A 378 2.22 -7.81 -2.14
N PRO A 379 2.37 -8.38 -0.93
CA PRO A 379 3.13 -7.75 0.14
C PRO A 379 4.65 -7.81 -0.06
N TYR A 380 5.14 -8.65 -0.97
CA TYR A 380 6.58 -8.84 -1.19
C TYR A 380 7.19 -7.75 -2.08
N ASN A 381 6.34 -6.94 -2.71
CA ASN A 381 6.75 -5.69 -3.35
C ASN A 381 6.69 -4.53 -2.34
N LYS A 382 7.32 -3.41 -2.69
CA LYS A 382 7.12 -2.16 -1.95
C LYS A 382 5.64 -1.74 -2.07
N VAL A 383 4.99 -1.55 -0.93
CA VAL A 383 3.64 -0.98 -0.82
C VAL A 383 3.76 0.35 -0.11
N GLN A 384 3.27 1.44 -0.73
CA GLN A 384 3.29 2.75 -0.09
C GLN A 384 2.41 2.74 1.16
N ALA A 385 2.84 3.42 2.22
CA ALA A 385 2.13 3.45 3.49
C ALA A 385 0.74 4.08 3.36
N GLU A 386 0.62 5.07 2.48
CA GLU A 386 -0.61 5.75 2.12
C GLU A 386 -1.45 4.99 1.09
N THR A 387 -1.09 3.74 0.77
CA THR A 387 -1.99 2.76 0.15
C THR A 387 -2.78 2.08 1.26
N MET A 388 -4.00 2.56 1.51
CA MET A 388 -4.80 2.15 2.67
C MET A 388 -6.23 1.82 2.26
N ALA A 389 -6.80 0.78 2.87
CA ALA A 389 -8.24 0.58 2.83
C ALA A 389 -8.96 1.38 3.91
N ILE A 390 -8.30 1.62 5.05
CA ILE A 390 -8.90 2.27 6.21
C ILE A 390 -7.80 2.84 7.12
N GLN A 391 -8.09 3.91 7.85
CA GLN A 391 -7.17 4.49 8.82
C GLN A 391 -7.94 5.17 9.97
N ALA A 392 -7.25 5.44 11.08
CA ALA A 392 -7.73 6.35 12.10
C ALA A 392 -6.59 7.24 12.64
N GLY A 393 -6.85 8.54 12.68
CA GLY A 393 -6.01 9.55 13.32
C GLY A 393 -4.80 10.03 12.51
N VAL A 394 -4.55 9.47 11.33
CA VAL A 394 -3.39 9.84 10.50
C VAL A 394 -3.75 10.87 9.44
N ASN A 395 -2.71 11.48 8.87
CA ASN A 395 -2.79 12.35 7.71
C ASN A 395 -1.88 11.82 6.57
N VAL A 396 -2.06 12.35 5.36
CA VAL A 396 -1.13 12.14 4.25
C VAL A 396 -0.63 13.51 3.79
N SER A 397 0.69 13.61 3.61
CA SER A 397 1.37 14.83 3.15
C SER A 397 2.30 14.54 1.97
N GLY A 398 2.58 15.59 1.18
CA GLY A 398 3.34 15.51 -0.07
C GLY A 398 2.46 15.56 -1.32
N THR A 399 3.10 15.58 -2.48
CA THR A 399 2.48 15.47 -3.81
C THR A 399 3.38 14.57 -4.66
N GLY A 400 2.85 13.46 -5.17
CA GLY A 400 3.61 12.47 -5.95
C GLY A 400 4.47 11.51 -5.10
N ASP A 401 5.32 12.04 -4.20
CA ASP A 401 6.06 11.28 -3.18
C ASP A 401 5.45 11.53 -1.78
N THR A 402 4.27 10.96 -1.58
CA THR A 402 3.45 11.10 -0.38
C THR A 402 3.88 10.19 0.75
N LYS A 403 3.50 10.55 1.98
CA LYS A 403 3.82 9.79 3.21
C LYS A 403 2.68 9.92 4.21
N VAL A 404 2.49 8.89 5.03
CA VAL A 404 1.57 8.94 6.17
C VAL A 404 2.26 9.70 7.31
N THR A 405 1.65 10.81 7.74
CA THR A 405 2.18 11.73 8.75
C THR A 405 1.16 12.02 9.84
N ASP A 406 1.53 12.88 10.79
CA ASP A 406 0.72 13.26 11.95
C ASP A 406 0.23 12.05 12.76
N ILE A 407 0.98 10.95 12.71
CA ILE A 407 0.70 9.73 13.45
C ILE A 407 0.98 9.99 14.92
N ASN A 408 0.01 9.70 15.78
CA ASN A 408 0.12 9.74 17.24
C ASN A 408 -0.05 8.35 17.85
N ARG A 409 0.20 8.26 19.16
CA ARG A 409 -0.03 7.04 19.93
C ARG A 409 -1.50 6.61 19.84
N GLY A 410 -1.72 5.38 19.36
CA GLY A 410 -3.05 4.79 19.20
C GLY A 410 -3.66 4.93 17.81
N ASP A 411 -3.06 5.73 16.94
CA ASP A 411 -3.43 5.81 15.54
C ASP A 411 -3.04 4.53 14.81
N TRP A 412 -3.65 4.31 13.65
CA TRP A 412 -3.39 3.12 12.86
C TRP A 412 -3.81 3.28 11.39
N ILE A 413 -3.18 2.46 10.53
CA ILE A 413 -3.56 2.27 9.13
C ILE A 413 -3.87 0.80 8.89
N GLY A 414 -4.73 0.51 7.92
CA GLY A 414 -5.13 -0.85 7.55
C GLY A 414 -5.20 -1.07 6.05
N VAL A 415 -4.75 -2.24 5.62
CA VAL A 415 -4.78 -2.72 4.24
C VAL A 415 -5.52 -4.05 4.18
N LYS A 416 -6.37 -4.21 3.16
CA LYS A 416 -7.22 -5.40 2.98
C LYS A 416 -6.69 -6.33 1.91
N GLY A 417 -6.93 -7.62 2.10
CA GLY A 417 -6.62 -8.68 1.14
C GLY A 417 -5.16 -8.71 0.69
N VAL A 418 -4.26 -8.80 1.66
CA VAL A 418 -2.83 -8.98 1.43
C VAL A 418 -2.53 -10.46 1.27
N ASN A 419 -1.94 -10.86 0.13
CA ASN A 419 -1.70 -12.27 -0.20
C ASN A 419 -0.32 -12.74 0.28
N PHE A 420 -0.29 -13.49 1.39
CA PHE A 420 0.90 -14.15 1.92
C PHE A 420 1.03 -15.60 1.44
N SER A 421 0.92 -15.85 0.13
CA SER A 421 1.06 -17.20 -0.43
C SER A 421 2.40 -17.85 -0.06
N ASP A 422 3.46 -17.04 0.08
CA ASP A 422 4.83 -17.51 0.33
C ASP A 422 5.22 -17.42 1.82
N GLY A 423 4.20 -17.22 2.67
CA GLY A 423 4.33 -17.01 4.11
C GLY A 423 4.87 -15.63 4.48
N LEU A 424 4.66 -15.22 5.73
CA LEU A 424 5.20 -13.98 6.29
C LEU A 424 6.34 -14.32 7.26
N SER A 425 7.51 -13.69 7.09
CA SER A 425 8.62 -13.80 8.05
C SER A 425 8.94 -12.49 8.73
N LYS A 426 9.02 -11.41 7.95
CA LYS A 426 9.40 -10.08 8.41
C LYS A 426 8.58 -9.04 7.68
N ILE A 427 8.44 -7.87 8.29
CA ILE A 427 8.08 -6.65 7.57
C ILE A 427 9.19 -5.63 7.78
N THR A 428 9.64 -5.06 6.67
CA THR A 428 10.47 -3.87 6.64
C THR A 428 9.58 -2.66 6.36
N VAL A 429 9.78 -1.59 7.11
CA VAL A 429 9.13 -0.30 6.87
C VAL A 429 10.16 0.81 6.73
N SER A 430 9.86 1.83 5.91
CA SER A 430 10.55 3.11 5.91
C SER A 430 9.79 4.06 6.83
N ALA A 431 10.38 4.40 7.98
CA ALA A 431 9.73 5.20 9.01
C ALA A 431 10.65 6.28 9.57
N SER A 432 10.05 7.34 10.11
CA SER A 432 10.73 8.45 10.77
C SER A 432 10.09 8.74 12.13
N SER A 433 10.89 9.00 13.16
CA SER A 433 10.40 9.42 14.48
C SER A 433 11.46 10.26 15.20
N ASN A 434 11.02 11.31 15.90
CA ASN A 434 11.90 12.12 16.76
C ASN A 434 11.99 11.58 18.20
N THR A 435 11.10 10.65 18.57
CA THR A 435 11.00 10.11 19.93
C THR A 435 11.25 8.61 19.97
N GLY A 436 11.30 7.95 18.81
CA GLY A 436 11.24 6.50 18.69
C GLY A 436 9.89 5.93 19.13
N GLY A 437 9.73 4.62 18.95
CA GLY A 437 8.53 3.88 19.33
C GLY A 437 8.45 2.53 18.63
N PHE A 438 7.26 1.97 18.61
CA PHE A 438 6.98 0.68 18.00
C PHE A 438 5.77 0.77 17.08
N ILE A 439 5.79 -0.07 16.05
CA ILE A 439 4.65 -0.37 15.20
C ILE A 439 4.22 -1.79 15.52
N LYS A 440 3.00 -1.97 16.01
CA LYS A 440 2.39 -3.29 16.21
C LYS A 440 1.67 -3.69 14.93
N VAL A 441 2.03 -4.84 14.38
CA VAL A 441 1.38 -5.40 13.19
C VAL A 441 0.33 -6.40 13.64
N CYS A 442 -0.93 -6.15 13.29
CA CYS A 442 -2.07 -7.01 13.60
C CYS A 442 -2.71 -7.55 12.32
N THR A 443 -3.48 -8.64 12.43
CA THR A 443 -4.37 -9.12 11.37
C THR A 443 -5.83 -9.19 11.82
N GLY A 444 -6.76 -9.02 10.88
CA GLY A 444 -8.21 -9.05 11.08
C GLY A 444 -8.80 -7.74 11.61
N SER A 445 -8.15 -7.11 12.59
CA SER A 445 -8.50 -5.76 13.05
C SER A 445 -7.30 -5.07 13.72
N PRO A 446 -7.36 -3.76 14.04
CA PRO A 446 -6.31 -3.07 14.81
C PRO A 446 -6.10 -3.65 16.22
N SER A 447 -7.12 -4.30 16.78
CA SER A 447 -7.08 -5.04 18.05
C SER A 447 -7.02 -6.56 17.87
N GLY A 448 -6.82 -7.03 16.64
CA GLY A 448 -6.84 -8.45 16.29
C GLY A 448 -5.56 -9.18 16.70
N GLN A 449 -5.32 -10.34 16.09
CA GLN A 449 -4.13 -11.12 16.38
C GLN A 449 -2.86 -10.32 16.05
N THR A 450 -2.04 -10.06 17.07
CA THR A 450 -0.72 -9.47 16.89
C THR A 450 0.19 -10.47 16.19
N LEU A 451 0.76 -10.07 15.05
CA LEU A 451 1.78 -10.83 14.34
C LEU A 451 3.17 -10.52 14.89
N GLY A 452 3.40 -9.29 15.34
CA GLY A 452 4.63 -8.88 16.00
C GLY A 452 4.80 -7.37 16.02
N TYR A 453 6.03 -6.94 16.32
CA TYR A 453 6.37 -5.53 16.55
C TYR A 453 7.58 -5.13 15.73
N ILE A 454 7.58 -3.90 15.24
CA ILE A 454 8.70 -3.27 14.54
C ILE A 454 9.16 -2.07 15.38
N GLU A 455 10.40 -2.09 15.84
CA GLU A 455 10.99 -0.97 16.55
C GLU A 455 11.40 0.12 15.55
N VAL A 456 10.98 1.36 15.82
CA VAL A 456 11.40 2.56 15.12
C VAL A 456 12.25 3.36 16.09
N PRO A 457 13.59 3.45 15.91
CA PRO A 457 14.43 4.26 16.78
C PRO A 457 14.14 5.74 16.58
N ASN A 458 14.69 6.60 17.45
CA ASN A 458 14.77 8.02 17.14
C ASN A 458 15.68 8.21 15.90
N THR A 459 15.09 8.66 14.80
CA THR A 459 15.77 8.88 13.52
C THR A 459 16.11 10.35 13.27
N ASN A 460 15.79 11.26 14.21
CA ASN A 460 15.92 12.71 14.08
C ASN A 460 15.26 13.23 12.79
N GLY A 461 14.06 12.74 12.47
CA GLY A 461 13.28 13.17 11.32
C GLY A 461 13.65 12.51 9.99
N ALA A 462 14.76 11.77 9.91
CA ALA A 462 15.12 11.02 8.70
C ALA A 462 14.31 9.73 8.56
N TYR A 463 13.86 9.42 7.33
CA TYR A 463 13.25 8.12 7.04
C TYR A 463 14.35 7.03 6.98
N LYS A 464 14.16 5.95 7.73
CA LYS A 464 15.07 4.80 7.76
C LYS A 464 14.29 3.50 7.60
N GLU A 465 14.87 2.56 6.87
CA GLU A 465 14.36 1.19 6.84
C GLU A 465 14.62 0.50 8.18
N VAL A 466 13.56 0.02 8.82
CA VAL A 466 13.61 -0.81 10.02
C VAL A 466 12.78 -2.06 9.81
N THR A 467 13.20 -3.17 10.41
CA THR A 467 12.61 -4.49 10.14
C THR A 467 12.23 -5.18 11.43
N GLY A 468 10.97 -5.63 11.52
CA GLY A 468 10.49 -6.48 12.60
C GLY A 468 10.29 -7.91 12.13
N THR A 469 10.59 -8.86 13.02
CA THR A 469 10.26 -10.28 12.80
C THR A 469 8.84 -10.53 13.27
N LEU A 470 8.04 -11.21 12.44
CA LEU A 470 6.63 -11.46 12.70
C LEU A 470 6.33 -12.96 12.72
N SER A 471 5.23 -13.29 13.37
CA SER A 471 4.63 -14.62 13.35
C SER A 471 4.25 -14.98 11.92
N ASN A 472 4.54 -16.22 11.53
CA ASN A 472 4.20 -16.69 10.20
C ASN A 472 2.69 -16.77 10.01
N VAL A 473 2.22 -16.15 8.93
CA VAL A 473 0.86 -16.29 8.42
C VAL A 473 0.92 -16.57 6.93
N THR A 474 -0.04 -17.35 6.45
CA THR A 474 -0.19 -17.69 5.03
C THR A 474 -1.58 -17.31 4.52
N GLY A 475 -1.72 -17.26 3.19
CA GLY A 475 -2.97 -16.94 2.51
C GLY A 475 -3.32 -15.46 2.59
N VAL A 476 -4.58 -15.14 2.31
CA VAL A 476 -5.05 -13.75 2.25
C VAL A 476 -5.40 -13.26 3.64
N LYS A 477 -4.81 -12.13 4.04
CA LYS A 477 -5.00 -11.50 5.35
C LYS A 477 -5.17 -9.99 5.21
N ASP A 478 -6.01 -9.41 6.05
CA ASP A 478 -5.99 -7.96 6.28
C ASP A 478 -4.88 -7.66 7.29
N LEU A 479 -4.10 -6.59 7.06
CA LEU A 479 -3.07 -6.13 7.99
C LEU A 479 -3.41 -4.76 8.54
N TYR A 480 -3.02 -4.54 9.79
CA TYR A 480 -3.15 -3.27 10.48
C TYR A 480 -1.83 -2.91 11.14
N PHE A 481 -1.40 -1.67 10.98
CA PHE A 481 -0.21 -1.10 11.62
C PHE A 481 -0.68 -0.12 12.68
N VAL A 482 -0.46 -0.43 13.95
CA VAL A 482 -0.85 0.40 15.10
C VAL A 482 0.39 1.04 15.72
N PHE A 483 0.31 2.34 16.00
CA PHE A 483 1.48 3.13 16.36
C PHE A 483 1.53 3.43 17.87
N SER A 484 2.69 3.25 18.50
CA SER A 484 2.85 3.48 19.95
C SER A 484 3.21 4.92 20.31
N ASN A 485 3.63 5.73 19.34
CA ASN A 485 4.16 7.07 19.56
C ASN A 485 4.13 7.89 18.26
N ASN A 486 4.60 9.14 18.33
CA ASN A 486 4.64 10.04 17.20
C ASN A 486 5.67 9.59 16.15
N MET A 487 5.23 9.42 14.90
CA MET A 487 6.07 9.00 13.79
C MET A 487 5.50 9.36 12.42
N SER A 488 6.18 8.94 11.36
CA SER A 488 5.68 8.98 9.99
C SER A 488 6.13 7.73 9.25
N LEU A 489 5.35 7.32 8.26
CA LEU A 489 5.53 6.07 7.53
C LEU A 489 5.48 6.35 6.03
N ASP A 490 6.45 5.85 5.29
CA ASP A 490 6.63 6.08 3.86
C ASP A 490 6.22 4.84 3.06
N TYR A 491 6.81 3.68 3.34
CA TYR A 491 6.39 2.41 2.74
C TYR A 491 6.63 1.22 3.65
N TRP A 492 6.08 0.07 3.25
CA TRP A 492 6.35 -1.23 3.85
C TRP A 492 6.54 -2.30 2.78
N LYS A 493 7.24 -3.38 3.14
CA LYS A 493 7.40 -4.61 2.34
C LYS A 493 7.54 -5.81 3.26
N ALA A 494 6.89 -6.91 2.92
CA ALA A 494 7.07 -8.18 3.61
C ALA A 494 8.26 -8.94 3.03
N THR A 495 8.87 -9.78 3.87
CA THR A 495 9.78 -10.84 3.43
C THR A 495 9.04 -12.17 3.56
N SER A 496 9.12 -13.00 2.52
CA SER A 496 8.57 -14.35 2.51
C SER A 496 9.31 -15.28 3.49
N GLN A 497 8.69 -16.41 3.82
CA GLN A 497 9.37 -17.51 4.54
C GLN A 497 10.23 -18.35 3.59
N ILE A 498 9.78 -18.47 2.34
CA ILE A 498 10.50 -19.12 1.24
C ILE A 498 11.28 -18.01 0.56
N GLY A 499 12.60 -17.91 0.77
CA GLY A 499 13.40 -16.81 0.21
C GLY A 499 13.14 -16.57 -1.29
N GLN A 500 13.16 -15.31 -1.73
CA GLN A 500 13.03 -14.95 -3.15
C GLN A 500 14.09 -15.72 -3.96
N VAL A 501 13.64 -16.67 -4.78
CA VAL A 501 14.48 -17.27 -5.82
C VAL A 501 14.42 -16.34 -7.02
N THR A 502 15.44 -15.50 -7.18
CA THR A 502 15.71 -14.87 -8.47
C THR A 502 16.15 -15.96 -9.45
N PRO A 503 15.57 -16.06 -10.66
CA PRO A 503 15.98 -17.07 -11.62
C PRO A 503 17.32 -16.67 -12.24
N GLU A 504 18.41 -17.25 -11.74
CA GLU A 504 19.69 -17.27 -12.47
C GLU A 504 19.66 -18.40 -13.50
N THR A 505 19.88 -18.02 -14.76
CA THR A 505 20.03 -18.88 -15.92
C THR A 505 21.22 -19.80 -15.76
N THR A 506 21.00 -21.11 -15.88
CA THR A 506 22.02 -22.16 -15.84
C THR A 506 22.86 -22.22 -17.12
N GLN A 507 24.17 -22.42 -16.97
CA GLN A 507 25.03 -23.07 -17.98
C GLN A 507 25.94 -24.10 -17.29
N PRO A 508 26.28 -25.24 -17.95
CA PRO A 508 26.80 -26.44 -17.28
C PRO A 508 28.34 -26.59 -17.25
N ASP A 509 28.80 -27.12 -16.11
CA ASP A 509 29.94 -28.01 -15.79
C ASP A 509 31.34 -27.90 -16.44
N GLN A 510 32.35 -27.80 -15.56
CA GLN A 510 33.66 -28.49 -15.65
C GLN A 510 34.34 -28.64 -14.26
N PRO A 511 35.27 -29.61 -14.07
CA PRO A 511 35.43 -30.38 -12.82
C PRO A 511 36.26 -29.72 -11.70
N ALA A 512 35.91 -30.07 -10.46
CA ALA A 512 36.42 -29.46 -9.21
C ALA A 512 37.88 -29.82 -8.89
N LYS A 513 38.65 -28.79 -8.53
CA LYS A 513 39.98 -28.87 -7.89
C LYS A 513 39.87 -28.37 -6.45
N ASP A 514 40.72 -28.90 -5.59
CA ASP A 514 40.69 -28.78 -4.13
C ASP A 514 40.69 -27.31 -3.64
N THR A 515 39.55 -26.75 -3.22
CA THR A 515 39.41 -25.36 -2.76
C THR A 515 39.08 -25.26 -1.28
N THR A 516 39.81 -24.40 -0.56
CA THR A 516 39.49 -23.92 0.80
C THR A 516 38.04 -23.44 0.90
N ILE A 517 37.39 -23.58 2.07
CA ILE A 517 36.08 -22.95 2.31
C ILE A 517 36.28 -21.42 2.29
N THR A 518 35.93 -20.79 1.16
CA THR A 518 36.01 -19.34 0.98
C THR A 518 34.72 -18.61 1.38
N ASN A 519 33.63 -19.35 1.60
CA ASN A 519 32.34 -18.80 2.00
C ASN A 519 32.09 -19.05 3.50
N TYR A 520 32.27 -18.02 4.33
CA TYR A 520 31.94 -18.03 5.76
C TYR A 520 31.03 -16.85 6.09
N ALA A 521 30.13 -17.07 7.04
CA ALA A 521 29.16 -16.07 7.48
C ALA A 521 29.74 -15.25 8.64
N THR A 522 29.59 -13.94 8.57
CA THR A 522 29.85 -13.05 9.70
C THR A 522 28.56 -12.86 10.50
N LEU A 523 28.48 -13.51 11.67
CA LEU A 523 27.39 -13.28 12.63
C LEU A 523 27.76 -12.13 13.57
N LYS A 524 26.77 -11.39 14.10
CA LYS A 524 27.05 -10.32 15.06
C LYS A 524 27.62 -10.89 16.36
N ASP A 525 28.56 -10.18 16.98
CA ASP A 525 28.97 -10.49 18.36
C ASP A 525 27.76 -10.49 19.30
N GLY A 526 27.66 -11.46 20.19
CA GLY A 526 26.51 -11.56 21.08
C GLY A 526 26.27 -12.93 21.68
N TRP A 527 25.25 -13.03 22.51
CA TRP A 527 24.83 -14.28 23.14
C TRP A 527 23.89 -15.08 22.24
N TYR A 528 24.17 -16.37 22.13
CA TYR A 528 23.45 -17.31 21.29
C TYR A 528 23.15 -18.61 22.04
N TYR A 529 22.11 -19.30 21.55
CA TYR A 529 21.87 -20.71 21.82
C TYR A 529 22.04 -21.48 20.51
N ILE A 530 22.87 -22.52 20.53
CA ILE A 530 23.20 -23.31 19.34
C ILE A 530 22.35 -24.59 19.38
N LYS A 531 21.39 -24.77 18.47
CA LYS A 531 20.34 -25.81 18.53
C LYS A 531 20.41 -26.79 17.36
N GLY A 532 20.65 -28.08 17.60
CA GLY A 532 20.57 -29.13 16.58
C GLY A 532 19.25 -29.14 15.82
N ILE A 533 19.32 -29.06 14.50
CA ILE A 533 18.20 -29.10 13.54
C ILE A 533 17.45 -30.40 13.73
N GLU A 534 18.15 -31.53 13.68
CA GLU A 534 17.48 -32.83 13.77
C GLU A 534 17.09 -33.23 15.19
N SER A 535 17.91 -32.84 16.17
CA SER A 535 17.69 -33.26 17.56
C SER A 535 16.72 -32.35 18.31
N ASN A 536 16.51 -31.13 17.82
CA ASN A 536 15.87 -30.03 18.53
C ASN A 536 16.48 -29.73 19.92
N LYS A 537 17.75 -30.11 20.13
CA LYS A 537 18.48 -29.96 21.40
C LYS A 537 19.59 -28.92 21.29
N TYR A 538 19.99 -28.34 22.40
CA TYR A 538 20.93 -27.23 22.48
C TYR A 538 22.33 -27.70 22.90
N LEU A 539 23.35 -27.05 22.33
CA LEU A 539 24.74 -27.16 22.73
C LEU A 539 24.85 -26.79 24.21
N GLN A 540 25.29 -27.74 25.02
CA GLN A 540 25.22 -27.65 26.46
C GLN A 540 26.52 -28.16 27.08
N VAL A 541 27.02 -27.45 28.08
CA VAL A 541 28.00 -28.00 29.02
C VAL A 541 27.34 -29.06 29.88
N THR A 542 27.93 -30.26 29.91
CA THR A 542 27.40 -31.41 30.64
C THR A 542 27.12 -31.04 32.09
N ASN A 543 25.92 -31.38 32.58
CA ASN A 543 25.43 -31.05 33.92
C ASN A 543 25.43 -29.55 34.29
N ASN A 544 25.55 -28.64 33.32
CA ASN A 544 25.67 -27.20 33.57
C ASN A 544 26.79 -26.89 34.58
N LYS A 545 27.92 -27.61 34.49
CA LYS A 545 29.08 -27.48 35.39
C LYS A 545 30.24 -26.80 34.66
N GLY A 546 30.53 -25.54 34.96
CA GLY A 546 31.69 -24.84 34.39
C GLY A 546 33.01 -25.42 34.91
N GLY A 547 33.97 -25.60 34.02
CA GLY A 547 35.31 -26.08 34.34
C GLY A 547 36.13 -26.38 33.08
N ASP A 548 37.45 -26.47 33.26
CA ASP A 548 38.34 -26.99 32.23
C ASP A 548 38.10 -28.49 32.04
N GLY A 549 38.08 -28.93 30.78
CA GLY A 549 37.89 -30.34 30.45
C GLY A 549 36.45 -30.85 30.57
N VAL A 550 35.48 -29.98 30.85
CA VAL A 550 34.09 -30.42 30.97
C VAL A 550 33.51 -30.69 29.58
N ASN A 551 32.88 -31.85 29.44
CA ASN A 551 32.30 -32.30 28.18
C ASN A 551 31.18 -31.37 27.69
N VAL A 552 31.11 -31.17 26.37
CA VAL A 552 30.01 -30.47 25.71
C VAL A 552 29.13 -31.49 24.98
N GLU A 553 27.83 -31.38 25.16
CA GLU A 553 26.81 -32.34 24.70
C GLU A 553 25.60 -31.60 24.13
N ILE A 554 24.60 -32.36 23.67
CA ILE A 554 23.27 -31.81 23.33
C ILE A 554 22.22 -32.13 24.41
N GLY A 555 21.51 -31.10 24.88
CA GLY A 555 20.49 -31.22 25.93
C GLY A 555 19.18 -30.50 25.59
N THR A 556 18.13 -30.77 26.35
CA THR A 556 16.85 -30.06 26.23
C THR A 556 17.03 -28.60 26.63
N GLY A 557 16.48 -27.65 25.86
CA GLY A 557 16.61 -26.22 26.12
C GLY A 557 15.97 -25.83 27.45
N THR A 558 16.78 -25.39 28.40
CA THR A 558 16.38 -24.93 29.73
C THR A 558 16.81 -23.49 30.03
N GLY A 559 17.69 -22.91 29.19
CA GLY A 559 18.18 -21.53 29.35
C GLY A 559 19.26 -21.37 30.42
N VAL A 560 19.79 -22.47 30.97
CA VAL A 560 20.87 -22.43 31.96
C VAL A 560 22.16 -21.87 31.36
N ALA A 561 23.05 -21.33 32.20
CA ALA A 561 24.28 -20.67 31.78
C ALA A 561 25.17 -21.53 30.86
N GLY A 562 25.21 -22.84 31.07
CA GLY A 562 25.95 -23.82 30.26
C GLY A 562 25.35 -24.09 28.87
N GLN A 563 24.17 -23.55 28.54
CA GLN A 563 23.57 -23.60 27.20
C GLN A 563 23.78 -22.31 26.40
N LYS A 564 24.24 -21.25 27.06
CA LYS A 564 24.35 -19.91 26.49
C LYS A 564 25.79 -19.68 26.01
N TRP A 565 25.99 -19.27 24.78
CA TRP A 565 27.31 -19.11 24.15
C TRP A 565 27.47 -17.72 23.55
N TYR A 566 28.46 -16.96 24.01
CA TYR A 566 28.84 -15.68 23.45
C TYR A 566 29.74 -15.91 22.24
N LEU A 567 29.22 -15.58 21.06
CA LEU A 567 30.01 -15.53 19.84
C LEU A 567 30.74 -14.19 19.80
N LYS A 568 32.05 -14.26 19.59
CA LYS A 568 32.89 -13.09 19.36
C LYS A 568 33.73 -13.31 18.11
N ASN A 569 33.58 -12.44 17.12
CA ASN A 569 34.41 -12.43 15.92
C ASN A 569 35.87 -12.10 16.29
N THR A 570 36.80 -12.81 15.66
CA THR A 570 38.24 -12.59 15.73
C THR A 570 38.77 -12.25 14.33
N GLN A 571 40.08 -12.31 14.13
CA GLN A 571 40.69 -11.98 12.84
C GLN A 571 40.42 -13.09 11.81
N ASN A 572 40.48 -12.75 10.51
CA ASN A 572 40.41 -13.72 9.40
C ASN A 572 39.13 -14.58 9.34
N GLY A 573 38.01 -14.03 9.81
CA GLY A 573 36.69 -14.68 9.73
C GLY A 573 36.44 -15.76 10.77
N TYR A 574 37.32 -15.88 11.77
CA TYR A 574 37.12 -16.81 12.88
C TYR A 574 36.25 -16.21 13.99
N VAL A 575 35.72 -17.07 14.83
CA VAL A 575 34.95 -16.73 16.03
C VAL A 575 35.41 -17.57 17.21
N THR A 576 35.22 -17.04 18.42
CA THR A 576 35.29 -17.80 19.68
C THR A 576 33.88 -17.94 20.27
N LEU A 577 33.62 -19.03 20.98
CA LEU A 577 32.33 -19.32 21.61
C LEU A 577 32.52 -19.49 23.13
N LYS A 578 32.26 -18.44 23.90
CA LYS A 578 32.40 -18.44 25.37
C LYS A 578 31.07 -18.70 26.06
N ASN A 579 30.94 -19.74 26.85
CA ASN A 579 29.69 -20.05 27.53
C ASN A 579 29.33 -19.05 28.64
N GLY A 580 28.09 -19.10 29.12
CA GLY A 580 27.58 -18.28 30.23
C GLY A 580 28.22 -18.58 31.58
N GLN A 581 29.09 -19.60 31.66
CA GLN A 581 29.83 -20.00 32.85
C GLN A 581 31.29 -19.55 32.83
N GLY A 582 31.71 -18.84 31.78
CA GLY A 582 33.05 -18.24 31.68
C GLY A 582 34.08 -19.03 30.87
N TYR A 583 33.75 -20.20 30.33
CA TYR A 583 34.68 -21.09 29.61
C TYR A 583 34.42 -21.11 28.10
N THR A 584 35.46 -21.29 27.30
CA THR A 584 35.38 -21.29 25.83
C THR A 584 35.20 -22.70 25.29
N LEU A 585 34.46 -22.83 24.19
CA LEU A 585 34.36 -24.08 23.42
C LEU A 585 35.75 -24.46 22.89
N ASP A 586 36.14 -25.71 23.10
CA ASP A 586 37.52 -26.15 22.89
C ASP A 586 37.53 -27.55 22.26
N VAL A 587 38.32 -27.71 21.19
CA VAL A 587 38.61 -29.02 20.61
C VAL A 587 39.68 -29.69 21.47
N VAL A 588 39.38 -30.86 22.02
CA VAL A 588 40.30 -31.58 22.93
C VAL A 588 41.69 -31.72 22.32
N TYR A 589 42.69 -31.14 23.00
CA TYR A 589 44.11 -31.07 22.58
C TYR A 589 44.36 -30.40 21.22
N GLY A 590 43.39 -29.69 20.65
CA GLY A 590 43.49 -29.09 19.31
C GLY A 590 43.73 -30.12 18.20
N LYS A 591 43.31 -31.38 18.41
CA LYS A 591 43.56 -32.46 17.46
C LYS A 591 42.82 -32.26 16.14
N ASP A 592 43.52 -32.58 15.07
CA ASP A 592 42.99 -32.63 13.70
C ASP A 592 42.60 -34.08 13.30
N GLU A 593 41.84 -34.74 14.17
CA GLU A 593 41.49 -36.17 14.05
C GLU A 593 40.00 -36.37 14.21
N ASP A 594 39.38 -37.10 13.28
CA ASP A 594 37.94 -37.38 13.33
C ASP A 594 37.52 -38.00 14.67
N LYS A 595 36.34 -37.61 15.18
CA LYS A 595 35.78 -38.02 16.47
C LYS A 595 36.48 -37.45 17.70
N THR A 596 37.33 -36.42 17.56
CA THR A 596 37.92 -35.70 18.70
C THR A 596 36.80 -35.06 19.54
N ASN A 597 36.84 -35.18 20.86
CA ASN A 597 35.77 -34.65 21.70
C ASN A 597 35.75 -33.11 21.72
N ILE A 598 34.58 -32.51 21.97
CA ILE A 598 34.45 -31.07 22.28
C ILE A 598 34.27 -30.89 23.79
N GLN A 599 35.05 -29.99 24.36
CA GLN A 599 35.04 -29.67 25.79
C GLN A 599 34.89 -28.15 26.00
N THR A 600 34.80 -27.75 27.26
CA THR A 600 35.07 -26.38 27.67
C THR A 600 36.47 -26.26 28.23
N TYR A 601 37.13 -25.14 27.97
CA TYR A 601 38.43 -24.82 28.56
C TYR A 601 38.57 -23.32 28.77
N THR A 602 39.43 -22.93 29.71
CA THR A 602 39.80 -21.54 29.95
C THR A 602 40.36 -20.93 28.68
N ALA A 603 39.98 -19.69 28.38
CA ALA A 603 40.43 -19.01 27.16
C ALA A 603 41.97 -18.96 27.10
N ASN A 604 42.57 -19.56 26.08
CA ASN A 604 44.02 -19.68 25.92
C ASN A 604 44.53 -19.09 24.59
N GLY A 605 43.63 -18.66 23.70
CA GLY A 605 43.98 -18.03 22.42
C GLY A 605 44.53 -19.01 21.36
N MET A 606 44.45 -20.31 21.60
CA MET A 606 44.93 -21.34 20.68
C MET A 606 43.88 -21.65 19.60
N SER A 607 44.34 -22.20 18.48
CA SER A 607 43.47 -22.60 17.35
C SER A 607 42.40 -23.64 17.73
N ALA A 608 42.56 -24.35 18.84
CA ALA A 608 41.57 -25.26 19.42
C ALA A 608 40.27 -24.56 19.84
N GLN A 609 40.30 -23.23 20.05
CA GLN A 609 39.17 -22.43 20.54
C GLN A 609 38.58 -21.49 19.47
N GLU A 610 39.04 -21.62 18.22
CA GLU A 610 38.63 -20.77 17.11
C GLU A 610 37.90 -21.58 16.04
N PHE A 611 36.81 -20.99 15.53
CA PHE A 611 35.90 -21.66 14.62
C PHE A 611 35.48 -20.74 13.46
N LYS A 612 35.10 -21.28 12.31
CA LYS A 612 34.38 -20.56 11.26
C LYS A 612 32.92 -20.94 11.24
N ILE A 613 32.06 -19.96 10.96
CA ILE A 613 30.64 -20.19 10.72
C ILE A 613 30.45 -20.32 9.20
N VAL A 614 30.02 -21.49 8.75
CA VAL A 614 29.87 -21.78 7.31
C VAL A 614 28.37 -21.83 6.99
N PRO A 615 27.86 -20.95 6.10
CA PRO A 615 26.46 -21.03 5.70
C PRO A 615 26.20 -22.33 4.95
N THR A 616 25.05 -22.95 5.21
CA THR A 616 24.55 -24.06 4.39
C THR A 616 23.66 -23.54 3.26
N SER A 617 23.14 -24.43 2.41
CA SER A 617 22.15 -24.07 1.39
C SER A 617 20.82 -23.57 1.98
N LYS A 618 20.59 -23.77 3.29
CA LYS A 618 19.40 -23.30 4.00
C LYS A 618 19.74 -22.06 4.84
N SER A 619 19.08 -20.95 4.57
CA SER A 619 19.27 -19.69 5.30
C SER A 619 19.01 -19.86 6.80
N GLY A 620 19.97 -19.43 7.64
CA GLY A 620 19.88 -19.55 9.10
C GLY A 620 20.41 -20.88 9.66
N GLU A 621 20.79 -21.82 8.80
CA GLU A 621 21.48 -23.04 9.17
C GLU A 621 22.97 -22.90 8.86
N TYR A 622 23.81 -23.19 9.86
CA TYR A 622 25.25 -23.01 9.77
C TYR A 622 26.00 -24.27 10.23
N GLY A 623 27.11 -24.55 9.56
CA GLY A 623 28.17 -25.41 10.09
C GLY A 623 29.11 -24.62 10.98
N ILE A 624 29.64 -25.25 12.02
CA ILE A 624 30.73 -24.71 12.85
C ILE A 624 31.97 -25.54 12.54
N VAL A 625 32.96 -24.92 11.92
CA VAL A 625 34.17 -25.57 11.40
C VAL A 625 35.36 -25.17 12.26
N THR A 626 36.28 -26.08 12.56
CA THR A 626 37.37 -25.84 13.51
C THR A 626 38.61 -25.26 12.83
N ARG A 627 39.26 -24.27 13.46
CA ARG A 627 40.52 -23.70 12.96
C ARG A 627 41.68 -24.68 13.05
N CYS A 628 41.74 -25.48 14.12
CA CYS A 628 42.80 -26.47 14.32
C CYS A 628 42.85 -27.55 13.22
N SER A 629 41.78 -27.66 12.41
CA SER A 629 41.72 -28.56 11.26
C SER A 629 41.95 -27.88 9.91
N THR A 630 42.32 -26.60 9.89
CA THR A 630 42.45 -25.84 8.63
C THR A 630 41.13 -25.76 7.86
N ASP A 631 40.02 -25.60 8.58
CA ASP A 631 38.67 -25.42 8.04
C ASP A 631 38.09 -26.64 7.28
N VAL A 632 38.61 -27.85 7.47
CA VAL A 632 38.15 -29.04 6.72
C VAL A 632 37.13 -29.89 7.47
N ARG A 633 36.75 -29.46 8.68
CA ARG A 633 36.27 -30.37 9.72
C ARG A 633 35.40 -29.60 10.74
N GLY A 634 34.18 -30.07 11.01
CA GLY A 634 33.18 -29.36 11.82
C GLY A 634 32.52 -30.15 12.95
N LEU A 635 31.74 -29.46 13.78
CA LEU A 635 31.02 -30.03 14.92
C LEU A 635 29.88 -30.96 14.47
N ASP A 636 29.73 -32.09 15.15
CA ASP A 636 28.69 -33.10 14.88
C ASP A 636 28.19 -33.78 16.18
N VAL A 637 27.04 -34.47 16.10
CA VAL A 637 26.42 -35.19 17.23
C VAL A 637 26.66 -36.69 17.07
N GLU A 638 27.23 -37.33 18.10
CA GLU A 638 27.60 -38.75 18.05
C GLU A 638 26.41 -39.71 17.76
N ASN A 639 26.66 -40.72 16.92
CA ASN A 639 25.71 -41.80 16.57
C ASN A 639 24.44 -41.35 15.85
N LYS A 640 24.57 -40.35 14.99
CA LYS A 640 23.74 -40.22 13.78
C LYS A 640 24.70 -40.25 12.59
N GLY A 641 24.87 -41.44 12.00
CA GLY A 641 25.56 -41.55 10.72
C GLY A 641 24.79 -40.76 9.67
N THR A 642 25.57 -40.07 8.82
CA THR A 642 25.26 -39.58 7.46
C THR A 642 23.81 -39.60 6.99
#